data_AF-A0A4R1K8H7-F1
#
_entry.id   AF-A0A4R1K8H7-F1
#
_cell.length_a   1.000
_cell.length_b   1.000
_cell.length_c   1.000
_cell.angle_alpha   90.00
_cell.angle_beta   90.00
_cell.angle_gamma   90.00
#
_symmetry.space_group_name_H-M   'P 1'
#
loop_
_entity.id
_entity.type
_entity.pdbx_description
1 polymer ?
#
loop_
_entity_poly.entity_id
_entity_poly.type
_entity_poly.pdbx_seq_one_letter_code
_entity_poly.pdbx_strand_id
1 'polypeptide(L)'
;MNKKAFTLLELAIVLLIIGILSAGAMRMMSGAFTSSKYTRTKNSITLAVKEIADYTVRARRLPASIQGIISQERDAFNTNLEYFADTTATTTASICNMTSTPLTINVCSTADCSGETITENNVAFILASHGEDQAPQYTVSGTTYTFYKDGVNVDEEESDDVVGWMTLNTLKAMAGCEGSLSIEQNKLPDAIAMNTYSYTLTPKGGVAPYDWCIETNNHPTLLGAFYFGSSANLNAKNVNSRGACSSTSNYVNDIGEVILNTNGAALDTNKLGDDNSGSSLITVRLRDSEGTEFVKQYDLRLLRQFEVAMDAPESTTTPGEGFSDFESSLGETINSNGDPNSASVIIKEGEIQIVQNNKKDSVSVFTSCTPASCPPFANKGKFAAYFVYSYSNQASWREVFGLTFAVIKSYKPGTSATAANTTLGLTGDSGPGMGYGDNGWIDGINGGNSFGVEFDLSQESFQMDPDDDHLAIVSRADVRTNWNTPMYSYSADNWPIYNPLQVYTSHAQNVHNTTINNNPDQYWSHNDAKGTSKQTGKGVYYDSTSAVIPNNYNVATPVKYGIRVEALSGCNYKCSVCDKQTGKNNYIFINVWRASESAMAANSTLASNMQTVVSKHHTYDYINAPAATRAYPANLGTPLMTDCVPDDTTTNRTLDTIRYGFTSGKWSYSYDNYIKFIITDFKASVSQY
;
A
#
# COMPACT_ATOMS: atom_id res chain seq x y z
N MET A 1 -54.14 48.13 50.58
CA MET A 1 -54.04 46.77 50.01
C MET A 1 -55.17 45.92 50.60
N ASN A 2 -56.31 45.81 49.91
CA ASN A 2 -57.40 44.92 50.32
C ASN A 2 -57.00 43.47 50.05
N LYS A 3 -56.37 42.83 51.04
CA LYS A 3 -56.14 41.38 51.01
C LYS A 3 -57.51 40.72 51.21
N LYS A 4 -58.16 40.31 50.12
CA LYS A 4 -59.30 39.40 50.18
C LYS A 4 -58.80 38.08 50.75
N ALA A 5 -59.22 37.76 51.96
CA ALA A 5 -58.97 36.45 52.55
C ALA A 5 -59.82 35.41 51.80
N PHE A 6 -59.21 34.32 51.35
CA PHE A 6 -59.93 33.19 50.77
C PHE A 6 -60.89 32.60 51.79
N THR A 7 -62.10 32.28 51.37
CA THR A 7 -63.07 31.65 52.27
C THR A 7 -62.66 30.20 52.51
N LEU A 8 -62.83 29.72 53.74
CA LEU A 8 -62.43 28.36 54.15
C LEU A 8 -63.13 27.27 53.31
N LEU A 9 -64.31 27.59 52.77
CA LEU A 9 -65.07 26.75 51.85
C LEU A 9 -64.40 26.63 50.46
N GLU A 10 -63.88 27.72 49.90
CA GLU A 10 -63.15 27.68 48.62
C GLU A 10 -61.90 26.79 48.72
N LEU A 11 -61.18 26.85 49.86
CA LEU A 11 -60.03 25.97 50.10
C LEU A 11 -60.44 24.48 50.18
N ALA A 12 -61.56 24.17 50.84
CA ALA A 12 -62.05 22.80 50.97
C ALA A 12 -62.46 22.18 49.61
N ILE A 13 -63.09 22.96 48.73
CA ILE A 13 -63.45 22.52 47.38
C ILE A 13 -62.20 22.27 46.54
N VAL A 14 -61.18 23.13 46.63
CA VAL A 14 -59.91 22.93 45.92
C VAL A 14 -59.20 21.66 46.37
N LEU A 15 -59.15 21.38 47.68
CA LEU A 15 -58.54 20.14 48.20
C LEU A 15 -59.30 18.89 47.75
N LEU A 16 -60.63 18.94 47.70
CA LEU A 16 -61.45 17.84 47.17
C LEU A 16 -61.13 17.55 45.70
N ILE A 17 -61.06 18.60 44.86
CA ILE A 17 -60.74 18.47 43.44
C ILE A 17 -59.34 17.88 43.27
N ILE A 18 -58.35 18.36 44.03
CA ILE A 18 -56.98 17.81 44.00
C ILE A 18 -56.97 16.34 44.42
N GLY A 19 -57.74 15.94 45.44
CA GLY A 19 -57.84 14.55 45.88
C GLY A 19 -58.39 13.63 44.79
N ILE A 20 -59.46 14.04 44.12
CA ILE A 20 -60.07 13.27 43.02
C ILE A 20 -59.13 13.19 41.82
N LEU A 21 -58.50 14.31 41.42
CA LEU A 21 -57.55 14.33 40.31
C LEU A 21 -56.31 13.46 40.60
N SER A 22 -55.81 13.48 41.83
CA SER A 22 -54.65 12.67 42.24
C SER A 22 -54.97 11.17 42.20
N ALA A 23 -56.15 10.76 42.69
CA ALA A 23 -56.60 9.37 42.63
C ALA A 23 -56.78 8.88 41.18
N GLY A 24 -57.32 9.72 40.29
CA GLY A 24 -57.43 9.44 38.86
C GLY A 24 -56.06 9.28 38.18
N ALA A 25 -55.13 10.20 38.47
CA ALA A 25 -53.78 10.18 37.90
C ALA A 25 -53.00 8.90 38.29
N MET A 26 -53.10 8.46 39.55
CA MET A 26 -52.41 7.24 40.02
C MET A 26 -52.87 5.98 39.27
N ARG A 27 -54.16 5.83 38.98
CA ARG A 27 -54.67 4.67 38.22
C ARG A 27 -54.14 4.63 36.78
N MET A 28 -54.07 5.78 36.12
CA MET A 28 -53.52 5.87 34.76
C MET A 28 -52.01 5.62 34.74
N MET A 29 -51.28 6.10 35.75
CA MET A 29 -49.83 5.86 35.87
C MET A 29 -49.52 4.38 36.12
N SER A 30 -50.34 3.66 36.91
CA SER A 30 -50.11 2.23 37.19
C SER A 30 -50.11 1.39 35.91
N GLY A 31 -51.14 1.51 35.06
CA GLY A 31 -51.19 0.77 33.79
C GLY A 31 -50.07 1.16 32.82
N ALA A 32 -49.67 2.43 32.80
CA ALA A 32 -48.54 2.89 32.00
C ALA A 32 -47.20 2.28 32.49
N PHE A 33 -47.02 2.12 33.80
CA PHE A 33 -45.84 1.46 34.36
C PHE A 33 -45.79 -0.03 34.03
N THR A 34 -46.91 -0.76 34.13
CA THR A 34 -46.97 -2.19 33.76
C THR A 34 -46.65 -2.39 32.28
N SER A 35 -47.29 -1.63 31.38
CA SER A 35 -46.99 -1.72 29.93
C SER A 35 -45.53 -1.35 29.61
N SER A 36 -44.98 -0.35 30.32
CA SER A 36 -43.57 0.03 30.19
C SER A 36 -42.63 -1.08 30.67
N LYS A 37 -42.93 -1.73 31.80
CA LYS A 37 -42.17 -2.86 32.31
C LYS A 37 -42.25 -4.06 31.38
N TYR A 38 -43.43 -4.43 30.91
CA TYR A 38 -43.62 -5.50 29.93
C TYR A 38 -42.78 -5.28 28.67
N THR A 39 -42.84 -4.07 28.10
CA THR A 39 -42.01 -3.70 26.94
C THR A 39 -40.51 -3.81 27.24
N ARG A 40 -40.08 -3.39 28.45
CA ARG A 40 -38.70 -3.53 28.90
C ARG A 40 -38.30 -5.00 29.07
N THR A 41 -39.15 -5.85 29.65
CA THR A 41 -38.92 -7.29 29.79
C THR A 41 -38.76 -7.94 28.42
N LYS A 42 -39.63 -7.63 27.45
CA LYS A 42 -39.50 -8.12 26.06
C LYS A 42 -38.18 -7.72 25.39
N ASN A 43 -37.76 -6.47 25.57
CA ASN A 43 -36.46 -6.00 25.06
C ASN A 43 -35.29 -6.71 25.77
N SER A 44 -35.41 -6.95 27.07
CA SER A 44 -34.38 -7.63 27.88
C SER A 44 -34.22 -9.09 27.44
N ILE A 45 -35.32 -9.82 27.24
CA ILE A 45 -35.30 -11.19 26.70
C ILE A 45 -34.72 -11.22 25.29
N THR A 46 -35.14 -10.31 24.42
CA THR A 46 -34.60 -10.23 23.04
C THR A 46 -33.09 -10.01 23.04
N LEU A 47 -32.60 -9.12 23.90
CA LEU A 47 -31.17 -8.88 24.08
C LEU A 47 -30.45 -10.12 24.63
N ALA A 48 -30.98 -10.74 25.68
CA ALA A 48 -30.39 -11.93 26.29
C ALA A 48 -30.34 -13.13 25.33
N VAL A 49 -31.40 -13.36 24.53
CA VAL A 49 -31.41 -14.37 23.46
C VAL A 49 -30.29 -14.12 22.46
N LYS A 50 -30.05 -12.86 22.07
CA LYS A 50 -28.95 -12.48 21.18
C LYS A 50 -27.58 -12.72 21.83
N GLU A 51 -27.41 -12.35 23.09
CA GLU A 51 -26.14 -12.54 23.82
C GLU A 51 -25.80 -14.03 23.97
N ILE A 52 -26.79 -14.88 24.26
CA ILE A 52 -26.65 -16.35 24.30
C ILE A 52 -26.28 -16.88 22.91
N ALA A 53 -26.92 -16.40 21.85
CA ALA A 53 -26.61 -16.79 20.48
C ALA A 53 -25.16 -16.40 20.10
N ASP A 54 -24.74 -15.18 20.41
CA ASP A 54 -23.38 -14.69 20.16
C ASP A 54 -22.33 -15.50 20.93
N TYR A 55 -22.61 -15.84 22.20
CA TYR A 55 -21.77 -16.76 22.97
C TYR A 55 -21.68 -18.12 22.26
N THR A 56 -22.82 -18.67 21.85
CA THR A 56 -22.91 -20.00 21.25
C THR A 56 -22.17 -20.07 19.90
N VAL A 57 -22.27 -19.03 19.08
CA VAL A 57 -21.54 -18.92 17.80
C VAL A 57 -20.03 -18.94 18.03
N ARG A 58 -19.54 -18.22 19.04
CA ARG A 58 -18.11 -18.17 19.37
C ARG A 58 -17.62 -19.46 20.02
N ALA A 59 -18.35 -19.97 20.99
CA ALA A 59 -17.98 -21.16 21.76
C ALA A 59 -18.32 -22.47 21.05
N ARG A 60 -19.10 -22.41 19.98
CA ARG A 60 -19.67 -23.56 19.24
C ARG A 60 -20.48 -24.52 20.13
N ARG A 61 -20.97 -24.07 21.29
CA ARG A 61 -21.76 -24.85 22.25
C ARG A 61 -22.71 -23.93 23.00
N LEU A 62 -23.85 -24.46 23.45
CA LEU A 62 -24.74 -23.70 24.32
C LEU A 62 -24.09 -23.53 25.71
N PRO A 63 -24.34 -22.42 26.42
CA PRO A 63 -23.86 -22.28 27.78
C PRO A 63 -24.62 -23.19 28.75
N ALA A 64 -23.93 -23.73 29.75
CA ALA A 64 -24.57 -24.51 30.82
C ALA A 64 -25.44 -23.63 31.75
N SER A 65 -25.14 -22.33 31.83
CA SER A 65 -25.89 -21.33 32.59
C SER A 65 -25.77 -19.97 31.93
N ILE A 66 -26.76 -19.10 32.09
CA ILE A 66 -26.73 -17.71 31.58
C ILE A 66 -25.93 -16.74 32.45
N GLN A 67 -25.56 -17.14 33.67
CA GLN A 67 -24.86 -16.28 34.63
C GLN A 67 -23.52 -15.79 34.09
N GLY A 68 -23.33 -14.46 34.08
CA GLY A 68 -22.13 -13.81 33.53
C GLY A 68 -21.98 -13.86 32.01
N ILE A 69 -22.96 -14.41 31.28
CA ILE A 69 -23.00 -14.40 29.81
C ILE A 69 -23.91 -13.29 29.30
N ILE A 70 -25.08 -13.15 29.94
CA ILE A 70 -26.03 -12.09 29.61
C ILE A 70 -25.84 -10.88 30.51
N SER A 71 -26.14 -9.70 29.98
CA SER A 71 -26.00 -8.43 30.69
C SER A 71 -27.10 -8.18 31.72
N GLN A 72 -28.27 -8.82 31.57
CA GLN A 72 -29.41 -8.67 32.45
C GLN A 72 -30.01 -10.04 32.81
N GLU A 73 -29.71 -10.52 34.02
CA GLU A 73 -30.24 -11.78 34.55
C GLU A 73 -31.65 -11.65 35.13
N ARG A 74 -32.13 -10.41 35.30
CA ARG A 74 -33.44 -10.07 35.82
C ARG A 74 -34.21 -9.21 34.85
N ASP A 75 -35.52 -9.39 34.85
CA ASP A 75 -36.43 -8.64 34.01
C ASP A 75 -36.87 -7.30 34.65
N ALA A 76 -37.81 -6.58 34.03
CA ALA A 76 -38.28 -5.29 34.54
C ALA A 76 -39.19 -5.40 35.79
N PHE A 77 -39.66 -6.60 36.11
CA PHE A 77 -40.43 -6.94 37.30
C PHE A 77 -39.54 -7.49 38.44
N ASN A 78 -38.21 -7.52 38.22
CA ASN A 78 -37.19 -7.98 39.15
C ASN A 78 -37.20 -9.50 39.39
N THR A 79 -37.80 -10.26 38.47
CA THR A 79 -37.79 -11.72 38.43
C THR A 79 -36.56 -12.21 37.67
N ASN A 80 -35.98 -13.34 38.08
CA ASN A 80 -34.85 -13.93 37.36
C ASN A 80 -35.35 -14.56 36.04
N LEU A 81 -34.58 -14.43 34.97
CA LEU A 81 -34.89 -15.11 33.72
C LEU A 81 -34.63 -16.62 33.83
N GLU A 82 -35.56 -17.43 33.34
CA GLU A 82 -35.42 -18.89 33.31
C GLU A 82 -34.86 -19.36 31.97
N TYR A 83 -33.83 -20.20 32.03
CA TYR A 83 -33.12 -20.70 30.87
C TYR A 83 -33.27 -22.22 30.74
N PHE A 84 -33.80 -22.65 29.60
CA PHE A 84 -33.96 -24.06 29.26
C PHE A 84 -33.15 -24.35 28.00
N ALA A 85 -32.25 -25.32 28.05
CA ALA A 85 -31.40 -25.69 26.93
C ALA A 85 -31.22 -27.20 26.83
N ASP A 86 -30.95 -27.69 25.63
CA ASP A 86 -30.60 -29.09 25.44
C ASP A 86 -29.27 -29.41 26.14
N THR A 87 -29.33 -30.27 27.16
CA THR A 87 -28.15 -30.67 27.95
C THR A 87 -27.05 -31.33 27.12
N THR A 88 -27.37 -31.90 25.95
CA THR A 88 -26.36 -32.46 25.04
C THR A 88 -25.56 -31.37 24.33
N ALA A 89 -26.20 -30.24 24.02
CA ALA A 89 -25.61 -29.06 23.41
C ALA A 89 -24.77 -28.22 24.39
N THR A 90 -24.93 -28.43 25.71
CA THR A 90 -24.20 -27.68 26.75
C THR A 90 -22.90 -28.34 27.20
N THR A 91 -22.77 -29.67 27.04
CA THR A 91 -21.70 -30.45 27.69
C THR A 91 -20.62 -30.95 26.73
N THR A 92 -20.98 -31.59 25.62
CA THR A 92 -20.02 -32.34 24.80
C THR A 92 -20.11 -32.11 23.30
N ALA A 93 -21.28 -31.74 22.76
CA ALA A 93 -21.45 -31.58 21.33
C ALA A 93 -21.22 -30.14 20.88
N SER A 94 -20.41 -29.96 19.83
CA SER A 94 -20.45 -28.73 19.04
C SER A 94 -21.83 -28.61 18.39
N ILE A 95 -22.46 -27.44 18.44
CA ILE A 95 -23.77 -27.21 17.80
C ILE A 95 -23.73 -27.48 16.29
N CYS A 96 -22.55 -27.43 15.66
CA CYS A 96 -22.41 -27.78 14.25
C CYS A 96 -22.64 -29.27 13.97
N ASN A 97 -22.29 -30.13 14.92
CA ASN A 97 -22.34 -31.59 14.78
C ASN A 97 -23.70 -32.14 15.21
N MET A 98 -24.54 -31.30 15.80
CA MET A 98 -25.89 -31.67 16.19
C MET A 98 -26.80 -31.70 14.96
N THR A 99 -27.57 -32.78 14.85
CA THR A 99 -28.57 -32.96 13.78
C THR A 99 -29.97 -32.53 14.21
N SER A 100 -30.27 -32.62 15.52
CA SER A 100 -31.55 -32.23 16.12
C SER A 100 -31.38 -31.92 17.60
N THR A 101 -32.35 -31.22 18.18
CA THR A 101 -32.54 -31.12 19.64
C THR A 101 -33.92 -31.65 19.99
N PRO A 102 -34.14 -32.21 21.20
CA PRO A 102 -35.43 -32.73 21.58
C PRO A 102 -36.40 -31.63 22.05
N LEU A 103 -35.94 -30.38 22.22
CA LEU A 103 -36.78 -29.30 22.71
C LEU A 103 -37.74 -28.81 21.62
N THR A 104 -39.01 -28.69 22.03
CA THR A 104 -40.09 -28.11 21.24
C THR A 104 -40.76 -27.02 22.06
N ILE A 105 -41.13 -25.92 21.43
CA ILE A 105 -41.95 -24.87 22.04
C ILE A 105 -43.29 -24.77 21.32
N ASN A 106 -44.36 -24.69 22.11
CA ASN A 106 -45.71 -24.40 21.67
C ASN A 106 -46.12 -23.04 22.27
N VAL A 107 -46.64 -22.13 21.45
CA VAL A 107 -47.22 -20.86 21.91
C VAL A 107 -48.70 -20.84 21.54
N CYS A 108 -49.56 -21.00 22.54
CA CYS A 108 -51.01 -21.15 22.39
C CYS A 108 -51.74 -19.81 22.40
N SER A 109 -52.74 -19.65 21.53
CA SER A 109 -53.63 -18.49 21.55
C SER A 109 -54.83 -18.60 22.50
N THR A 110 -55.04 -19.77 23.12
CA THR A 110 -56.11 -20.05 24.10
C THR A 110 -55.56 -20.91 25.24
N ALA A 111 -56.20 -20.85 26.41
CA ALA A 111 -55.74 -21.53 27.63
C ALA A 111 -55.72 -23.07 27.52
N ASP A 112 -56.63 -23.62 26.72
CA ASP A 112 -56.72 -25.05 26.41
C ASP A 112 -55.90 -25.45 25.17
N CYS A 113 -55.18 -24.51 24.56
CA CYS A 113 -54.46 -24.69 23.30
C CYS A 113 -55.31 -25.23 22.13
N SER A 114 -56.64 -25.06 22.17
CA SER A 114 -57.54 -25.48 21.07
C SER A 114 -57.50 -24.52 19.86
N GLY A 115 -56.96 -23.31 20.05
CA GLY A 115 -56.80 -22.30 19.01
C GLY A 115 -55.53 -22.45 18.16
N GLU A 116 -55.07 -21.33 17.60
CA GLU A 116 -53.82 -21.27 16.85
C GLU A 116 -52.64 -21.52 17.80
N THR A 117 -51.85 -22.54 17.50
CA THR A 117 -50.62 -22.86 18.22
C THR A 117 -49.44 -22.70 17.27
N ILE A 118 -48.47 -21.87 17.68
CA ILE A 118 -47.17 -21.80 16.99
C ILE A 118 -46.31 -22.90 17.59
N THR A 119 -45.93 -23.90 16.79
CA THR A 119 -45.06 -24.99 17.22
C THR A 119 -43.73 -24.88 16.49
N GLU A 120 -42.65 -24.73 17.25
CA GLU A 120 -41.28 -24.73 16.74
C GLU A 120 -40.53 -25.94 17.30
N ASN A 121 -39.99 -26.76 16.39
CA ASN A 121 -39.19 -27.95 16.71
C ASN A 121 -37.70 -27.62 16.61
N ASN A 122 -36.84 -28.52 17.12
CA ASN A 122 -35.39 -28.34 17.13
C ASN A 122 -34.97 -27.02 17.79
N VAL A 123 -35.62 -26.67 18.90
CA VAL A 123 -35.27 -25.48 19.68
C VAL A 123 -33.95 -25.75 20.39
N ALA A 124 -32.95 -24.90 20.25
CA ALA A 124 -31.68 -25.06 20.95
C ALA A 124 -31.80 -24.62 22.41
N PHE A 125 -32.42 -23.46 22.64
CA PHE A 125 -32.72 -22.96 23.98
C PHE A 125 -33.96 -22.07 23.99
N ILE A 126 -34.55 -21.94 25.19
CA ILE A 126 -35.70 -21.10 25.54
C ILE A 126 -35.29 -20.22 26.73
N LEU A 127 -35.71 -18.96 26.71
CA LEU A 127 -35.55 -18.00 27.80
C LEU A 127 -36.93 -17.41 28.14
N ALA A 128 -37.34 -17.46 29.40
CA ALA A 128 -38.65 -17.02 29.85
C ALA A 128 -38.58 -16.06 31.05
N SER A 129 -39.61 -15.22 31.20
CA SER A 129 -39.84 -14.38 32.39
C SER A 129 -41.29 -14.49 32.86
N HIS A 130 -41.49 -14.53 34.18
CA HIS A 130 -42.79 -14.71 34.86
C HIS A 130 -43.62 -13.42 34.99
N GLY A 131 -43.47 -12.47 34.06
CA GLY A 131 -44.30 -11.26 34.06
C GLY A 131 -44.40 -10.44 35.37
N GLU A 132 -45.55 -9.81 35.56
CA GLU A 132 -45.95 -9.00 36.72
C GLU A 132 -46.41 -9.86 37.90
N ASP A 133 -47.10 -10.98 37.64
CA ASP A 133 -47.64 -11.87 38.67
C ASP A 133 -46.55 -12.72 39.37
N GLN A 134 -45.37 -12.83 38.76
CA GLN A 134 -44.23 -13.64 39.20
C GLN A 134 -44.54 -15.14 39.28
N ALA A 135 -45.62 -15.59 38.64
CA ALA A 135 -46.03 -16.97 38.58
C ALA A 135 -45.74 -17.52 37.17
N PRO A 136 -45.03 -18.65 37.04
CA PRO A 136 -44.83 -19.25 35.71
C PRO A 136 -46.17 -19.75 35.18
N GLN A 137 -46.61 -19.22 34.04
CA GLN A 137 -47.84 -19.61 33.38
C GLN A 137 -47.53 -20.47 32.15
N TYR A 138 -46.59 -21.40 32.27
CA TYR A 138 -46.25 -22.34 31.20
C TYR A 138 -46.30 -23.77 31.72
N THR A 139 -46.61 -24.72 30.83
CA THR A 139 -46.61 -26.15 31.16
C THR A 139 -45.46 -26.88 30.46
N VAL A 140 -44.89 -27.86 31.16
CA VAL A 140 -43.78 -28.68 30.64
C VAL A 140 -44.22 -30.13 30.57
N SER A 141 -44.20 -30.71 29.37
CA SER A 141 -44.48 -32.12 29.12
C SER A 141 -43.31 -32.77 28.40
N GLY A 142 -42.43 -33.43 29.16
CA GLY A 142 -41.18 -33.96 28.63
C GLY A 142 -40.25 -32.83 28.18
N THR A 143 -39.98 -32.76 26.88
CA THR A 143 -39.13 -31.71 26.26
C THR A 143 -39.95 -30.65 25.52
N THR A 144 -41.28 -30.69 25.66
CA THR A 144 -42.19 -29.71 25.07
C THR A 144 -42.59 -28.69 26.13
N TYR A 145 -42.30 -27.42 25.86
CA TYR A 145 -42.70 -26.27 26.66
C TYR A 145 -43.87 -25.56 26.01
N THR A 146 -44.95 -25.33 26.76
CA THR A 146 -46.15 -24.68 26.25
C THR A 146 -46.36 -23.36 26.98
N PHE A 147 -46.22 -22.26 26.24
CA PHE A 147 -46.48 -20.89 26.67
C PHE A 147 -47.79 -20.38 26.06
N TYR A 148 -48.31 -19.28 26.59
CA TYR A 148 -49.53 -18.65 26.10
C TYR A 148 -49.24 -17.25 25.55
N LYS A 149 -50.04 -16.80 24.59
CA LYS A 149 -49.97 -15.41 24.11
C LYS A 149 -50.43 -14.46 25.23
N ASP A 150 -49.84 -13.26 25.24
CA ASP A 150 -50.22 -12.15 26.13
C ASP A 150 -51.75 -11.93 26.16
N GLY A 151 -52.33 -11.85 27.37
CA GLY A 151 -53.76 -11.62 27.60
C GLY A 151 -54.65 -12.87 27.55
N VAL A 152 -54.09 -14.07 27.40
CA VAL A 152 -54.86 -15.33 27.49
C VAL A 152 -55.11 -15.67 28.97
N ASN A 153 -56.35 -15.86 29.38
CA ASN A 153 -56.67 -16.23 30.78
C ASN A 153 -56.29 -17.69 31.07
N VAL A 154 -55.25 -17.92 31.86
CA VAL A 154 -54.76 -19.22 32.35
C VAL A 154 -54.88 -19.23 33.87
N ASP A 155 -55.48 -20.27 34.45
CA ASP A 155 -55.66 -20.40 35.90
C ASP A 155 -56.31 -19.17 36.60
N GLU A 156 -57.32 -18.58 35.94
CA GLU A 156 -58.06 -17.39 36.39
C GLU A 156 -57.30 -16.04 36.30
N GLU A 157 -56.09 -16.02 35.74
CA GLU A 157 -55.26 -14.82 35.55
C GLU A 157 -54.88 -14.61 34.07
N GLU A 158 -54.72 -13.37 33.62
CA GLU A 158 -54.27 -13.09 32.25
C GLU A 158 -52.78 -13.40 32.11
N SER A 159 -52.43 -14.10 31.03
CA SER A 159 -51.05 -14.49 30.84
C SER A 159 -50.16 -13.30 30.48
N ASP A 160 -49.09 -13.08 31.24
CA ASP A 160 -48.15 -11.97 31.08
C ASP A 160 -46.68 -12.46 30.95
N ASP A 161 -46.48 -13.78 30.91
CA ASP A 161 -45.23 -14.43 30.60
C ASP A 161 -44.64 -13.91 29.28
N VAL A 162 -43.33 -13.64 29.29
CA VAL A 162 -42.60 -13.27 28.08
C VAL A 162 -41.57 -14.34 27.77
N VAL A 163 -41.58 -14.85 26.53
CA VAL A 163 -40.69 -15.92 26.08
C VAL A 163 -39.91 -15.52 24.82
N GLY A 164 -38.66 -15.96 24.76
CA GLY A 164 -37.81 -15.90 23.57
C GLY A 164 -37.04 -17.21 23.39
N TRP A 165 -36.77 -17.61 22.15
CA TRP A 165 -36.10 -18.88 21.85
C TRP A 165 -35.24 -18.77 20.60
N MET A 166 -34.39 -19.76 20.38
CA MET A 166 -33.66 -19.91 19.13
C MET A 166 -33.58 -21.38 18.71
N THR A 167 -33.74 -21.66 17.41
CA THR A 167 -33.63 -23.01 16.86
C THR A 167 -32.17 -23.40 16.59
N LEU A 168 -31.90 -24.70 16.58
CA LEU A 168 -30.58 -25.23 16.25
C LEU A 168 -30.10 -24.79 14.87
N ASN A 169 -30.97 -24.83 13.85
CA ASN A 169 -30.61 -24.43 12.49
C ASN A 169 -30.24 -22.95 12.41
N THR A 170 -30.97 -22.07 13.09
CA THR A 170 -30.63 -20.64 13.16
C THR A 170 -29.24 -20.43 13.77
N LEU A 171 -28.93 -21.13 14.86
CA LEU A 171 -27.60 -21.07 15.49
C LEU A 171 -26.51 -21.67 14.59
N LYS A 172 -26.79 -22.77 13.88
CA LYS A 172 -25.87 -23.38 12.91
C LYS A 172 -25.58 -22.45 11.75
N ALA A 173 -26.59 -21.79 11.21
CA ALA A 173 -26.44 -20.78 10.16
C ALA A 173 -25.63 -19.57 10.65
N MET A 174 -25.94 -19.03 11.84
CA MET A 174 -25.17 -17.92 12.44
C MET A 174 -23.71 -18.30 12.73
N ALA A 175 -23.49 -19.55 13.13
CA ALA A 175 -22.15 -20.08 13.34
C ALA A 175 -21.45 -20.41 12.00
N GLY A 176 -22.15 -20.39 10.87
CA GLY A 176 -21.58 -20.82 9.59
C GLY A 176 -21.29 -22.33 9.54
N CYS A 177 -21.98 -23.13 10.35
CA CYS A 177 -22.00 -24.58 10.18
C CYS A 177 -22.77 -24.98 8.90
N GLU A 178 -23.72 -24.14 8.47
CA GLU A 178 -24.48 -24.34 7.23
C GLU A 178 -23.79 -23.60 6.07
N GLY A 179 -23.13 -24.37 5.20
CA GLY A 179 -22.47 -23.89 4.01
C GLY A 179 -21.59 -24.99 3.42
N SER A 180 -21.53 -25.09 2.10
CA SER A 180 -20.53 -25.94 1.47
C SER A 180 -19.15 -25.50 1.94
N LEU A 181 -18.37 -26.46 2.44
CA LEU A 181 -16.99 -26.21 2.85
C LEU A 181 -16.26 -25.49 1.71
N SER A 182 -15.62 -24.36 2.03
CA SER A 182 -14.96 -23.49 1.06
C SER A 182 -13.81 -22.71 1.71
N ILE A 183 -13.03 -21.99 0.91
CA ILE A 183 -11.94 -21.11 1.36
C ILE A 183 -12.29 -19.68 0.94
N GLU A 184 -12.24 -18.73 1.87
CA GLU A 184 -12.68 -17.34 1.66
C GLU A 184 -11.87 -16.60 0.59
N GLN A 185 -10.55 -16.80 0.57
CA GLN A 185 -9.63 -16.08 -0.30
C GLN A 185 -9.76 -16.57 -1.75
N ASN A 186 -9.92 -15.64 -2.70
CA ASN A 186 -10.10 -15.95 -4.13
C ASN A 186 -8.83 -15.89 -4.97
N LYS A 187 -7.76 -15.25 -4.46
CA LYS A 187 -6.45 -15.19 -5.09
C LYS A 187 -5.35 -15.13 -4.02
N LEU A 188 -4.17 -15.62 -4.34
CA LEU A 188 -2.98 -15.41 -3.53
C LEU A 188 -2.29 -14.10 -3.98
N PRO A 189 -1.70 -13.32 -3.06
CA PRO A 189 -0.77 -12.26 -3.43
C PRO A 189 0.44 -12.82 -4.18
N ASP A 190 1.02 -12.01 -5.07
CA ASP A 190 2.27 -12.36 -5.76
C ASP A 190 3.42 -12.49 -4.74
N ALA A 191 4.26 -13.50 -4.94
CA ALA A 191 5.46 -13.73 -4.17
C ALA A 191 6.64 -13.00 -4.85
N ILE A 192 7.27 -12.07 -4.15
CA ILE A 192 8.40 -11.30 -4.70
C ILE A 192 9.68 -11.96 -4.23
N ALA A 193 10.58 -12.25 -5.17
CA ALA A 193 11.94 -12.69 -4.90
C ALA A 193 12.64 -11.81 -3.86
N MET A 194 13.54 -12.40 -3.08
CA MET A 194 14.29 -11.76 -1.99
C MET A 194 13.44 -11.17 -0.84
N ASN A 195 12.11 -11.32 -0.90
CA ASN A 195 11.21 -10.96 0.19
C ASN A 195 10.69 -12.21 0.90
N THR A 196 10.29 -12.03 2.16
CA THR A 196 9.51 -13.03 2.89
C THR A 196 8.06 -13.01 2.43
N TYR A 197 7.44 -14.17 2.31
CA TYR A 197 6.01 -14.30 2.01
C TYR A 197 5.25 -14.81 3.25
N SER A 198 4.05 -14.29 3.49
CA SER A 198 3.12 -14.79 4.52
C SER A 198 1.69 -14.40 4.16
N TYR A 199 0.80 -15.38 4.06
CA TYR A 199 -0.61 -15.17 3.74
C TYR A 199 -1.51 -16.20 4.44
N THR A 200 -2.58 -15.73 5.08
CA THR A 200 -3.54 -16.57 5.81
C THR A 200 -4.70 -16.98 4.91
N LEU A 201 -5.02 -18.27 4.92
CA LEU A 201 -6.22 -18.84 4.33
C LEU A 201 -7.21 -19.23 5.43
N THR A 202 -8.45 -18.81 5.27
CA THR A 202 -9.53 -18.96 6.26
C THR A 202 -10.62 -19.86 5.68
N PRO A 203 -11.03 -20.92 6.39
CA PRO A 203 -12.10 -21.80 5.95
C PRO A 203 -13.44 -21.11 6.13
N LYS A 204 -14.40 -21.46 5.29
CA LYS A 204 -15.78 -20.99 5.37
C LYS A 204 -16.73 -22.18 5.19
N GLY A 205 -17.64 -22.36 6.14
CA GLY A 205 -18.52 -23.53 6.18
C GLY A 205 -17.87 -24.74 6.84
N GLY A 206 -18.58 -25.88 6.77
CA GLY A 206 -18.15 -27.17 7.33
C GLY A 206 -18.00 -27.20 8.85
N VAL A 207 -17.44 -28.31 9.34
CA VAL A 207 -17.39 -28.63 10.77
C VAL A 207 -15.96 -28.71 11.29
N ALA A 208 -15.52 -27.72 12.07
CA ALA A 208 -14.22 -27.75 12.75
C ALA A 208 -14.07 -28.97 13.69
N PRO A 209 -12.84 -29.47 13.95
CA PRO A 209 -11.55 -29.03 13.41
C PRO A 209 -11.40 -29.18 11.90
N TYR A 210 -10.47 -28.42 11.32
CA TYR A 210 -10.13 -28.50 9.90
C TYR A 210 -8.73 -29.06 9.68
N ASP A 211 -8.62 -29.88 8.65
CA ASP A 211 -7.37 -30.43 8.16
C ASP A 211 -7.00 -29.73 6.84
N TRP A 212 -5.76 -29.26 6.74
CA TRP A 212 -5.27 -28.55 5.56
C TRP A 212 -4.15 -29.32 4.87
N CYS A 213 -4.18 -29.40 3.55
CA CYS A 213 -3.06 -29.88 2.75
C CYS A 213 -2.83 -28.96 1.56
N ILE A 214 -1.59 -28.49 1.38
CA ILE A 214 -1.20 -27.64 0.26
C ILE A 214 -0.20 -28.40 -0.61
N GLU A 215 -0.47 -28.48 -1.91
CA GLU A 215 0.40 -29.08 -2.92
C GLU A 215 0.65 -28.13 -4.10
N THR A 216 1.76 -28.29 -4.79
CA THR A 216 2.11 -27.52 -6.00
C THR A 216 2.32 -28.45 -7.19
N ASN A 217 2.26 -27.93 -8.43
CA ASN A 217 2.52 -28.67 -9.67
C ASN A 217 3.99 -29.12 -9.87
N ASN A 218 4.73 -29.38 -8.78
CA ASN A 218 6.14 -29.76 -8.74
C ASN A 218 7.12 -28.69 -9.25
N HIS A 219 6.78 -27.41 -9.12
CA HIS A 219 7.75 -26.36 -9.42
C HIS A 219 8.93 -26.45 -8.41
N PRO A 220 10.18 -26.69 -8.85
CA PRO A 220 11.31 -26.98 -7.94
C PRO A 220 11.57 -25.89 -6.91
N THR A 221 11.29 -24.63 -7.24
CA THR A 221 11.45 -23.51 -6.29
C THR A 221 10.39 -23.45 -5.21
N LEU A 222 9.17 -23.89 -5.47
CA LEU A 222 8.14 -23.91 -4.44
C LEU A 222 8.35 -25.08 -3.47
N LEU A 223 8.86 -26.20 -3.99
CA LEU A 223 9.22 -27.36 -3.21
C LEU A 223 10.41 -27.03 -2.29
N GLY A 224 10.10 -26.72 -1.03
CA GLY A 224 11.07 -26.45 0.04
C GLY A 224 11.30 -24.97 0.36
N ALA A 225 10.78 -24.03 -0.44
CA ALA A 225 10.80 -22.61 -0.09
C ALA A 225 9.52 -22.17 0.65
N PHE A 226 8.41 -22.88 0.46
CA PHE A 226 7.14 -22.56 1.10
C PHE A 226 6.74 -23.60 2.15
N TYR A 227 6.21 -23.09 3.25
CA TYR A 227 5.73 -23.81 4.40
C TYR A 227 4.26 -23.45 4.66
N PHE A 228 3.55 -24.36 5.32
CA PHE A 228 2.22 -24.09 5.82
C PHE A 228 1.98 -24.67 7.21
N GLY A 229 1.18 -23.96 8.00
CA GLY A 229 0.84 -24.33 9.37
C GLY A 229 -0.08 -23.30 10.03
N SER A 230 -0.30 -23.40 11.35
CA SER A 230 -1.08 -22.43 12.11
C SER A 230 -0.23 -21.25 12.59
N SER A 231 -0.86 -20.21 13.15
CA SER A 231 -0.13 -19.12 13.81
C SER A 231 0.74 -19.58 14.98
N ALA A 232 0.36 -20.67 15.65
CA ALA A 232 1.14 -21.28 16.74
C ALA A 232 2.30 -22.17 16.23
N ASN A 233 2.22 -22.66 15.00
CA ASN A 233 3.24 -23.50 14.38
C ASN A 233 3.32 -23.22 12.87
N LEU A 234 3.93 -22.07 12.53
CA LEU A 234 3.99 -21.55 11.16
C LEU A 234 4.71 -22.47 10.16
N ASN A 235 5.50 -23.42 10.64
CA ASN A 235 6.37 -24.27 9.83
C ASN A 235 6.05 -25.76 9.98
N ALA A 236 4.79 -26.09 10.25
CA ALA A 236 4.38 -27.46 10.50
C ALA A 236 4.75 -28.41 9.34
N LYS A 237 4.60 -27.97 8.07
CA LYS A 237 4.96 -28.76 6.89
C LYS A 237 5.46 -27.90 5.73
N ASN A 238 6.30 -28.49 4.88
CA ASN A 238 6.60 -27.97 3.55
C ASN A 238 5.38 -28.13 2.63
N VAL A 239 5.21 -27.21 1.65
CA VAL A 239 4.28 -27.41 0.54
C VAL A 239 4.64 -28.70 -0.20
N ASN A 240 3.64 -29.55 -0.42
CA ASN A 240 3.85 -30.89 -0.95
C ASN A 240 3.96 -30.91 -2.49
N SER A 241 4.52 -31.98 -3.03
CA SER A 241 4.45 -32.31 -4.46
C SER A 241 3.03 -32.65 -4.90
N ARG A 242 2.72 -32.46 -6.19
CA ARG A 242 1.41 -32.75 -6.78
C ARG A 242 0.96 -34.18 -6.48
N GLY A 243 -0.26 -34.35 -5.97
CA GLY A 243 -0.86 -35.63 -5.65
C GLY A 243 -0.53 -36.13 -4.24
N ALA A 244 0.38 -35.49 -3.51
CA ALA A 244 0.72 -35.88 -2.15
C ALA A 244 -0.45 -35.72 -1.17
N CYS A 245 -1.37 -34.79 -1.43
CA CYS A 245 -2.55 -34.63 -0.57
C CYS A 245 -3.60 -35.76 -0.70
N SER A 246 -3.31 -36.80 -1.49
CA SER A 246 -4.07 -38.07 -1.45
C SER A 246 -3.79 -38.88 -0.18
N SER A 247 -2.67 -38.64 0.51
CA SER A 247 -2.34 -39.27 1.80
C SER A 247 -2.76 -38.37 2.96
N THR A 248 -3.46 -38.95 3.96
CA THR A 248 -3.85 -38.25 5.19
C THR A 248 -2.63 -37.78 6.01
N SER A 249 -1.47 -38.43 5.87
CA SER A 249 -0.23 -38.05 6.56
C SER A 249 0.30 -36.66 6.17
N ASN A 250 -0.18 -36.09 5.07
CA ASN A 250 0.28 -34.81 4.54
C ASN A 250 -0.59 -33.63 4.94
N TYR A 251 -1.69 -33.88 5.67
CA TYR A 251 -2.51 -32.84 6.25
C TYR A 251 -1.89 -32.29 7.54
N VAL A 252 -2.12 -31.01 7.80
CA VAL A 252 -1.94 -30.38 9.12
C VAL A 252 -3.33 -30.30 9.75
N ASN A 253 -3.52 -31.04 10.83
CA ASN A 253 -4.84 -31.27 11.43
C ASN A 253 -5.13 -30.26 12.53
N ASP A 254 -6.41 -30.11 12.86
CA ASP A 254 -6.89 -29.33 14.01
C ASP A 254 -6.52 -27.84 14.00
N ILE A 255 -6.46 -27.22 12.81
CA ILE A 255 -6.14 -25.79 12.69
C ILE A 255 -7.30 -25.01 12.09
N GLY A 256 -7.68 -23.91 12.77
CA GLY A 256 -8.77 -23.04 12.32
C GLY A 256 -8.42 -22.26 11.05
N GLU A 257 -7.17 -21.81 10.92
CA GLU A 257 -6.66 -21.12 9.74
C GLU A 257 -5.28 -21.69 9.38
N VAL A 258 -4.92 -21.63 8.10
CA VAL A 258 -3.60 -22.04 7.62
C VAL A 258 -2.85 -20.85 7.03
N ILE A 259 -1.58 -20.71 7.39
CA ILE A 259 -0.70 -19.64 6.91
C ILE A 259 0.29 -20.24 5.93
N LEU A 260 0.24 -19.81 4.67
CA LEU A 260 1.24 -20.12 3.65
C LEU A 260 2.37 -19.08 3.73
N ASN A 261 3.60 -19.51 3.98
CA ASN A 261 4.72 -18.59 4.22
C ASN A 261 6.07 -19.15 3.73
N THR A 262 7.14 -18.35 3.84
CA THR A 262 8.53 -18.76 3.52
C THR A 262 9.41 -18.99 4.74
N ASN A 263 8.82 -19.23 5.91
CA ASN A 263 9.50 -19.41 7.19
C ASN A 263 10.48 -18.27 7.53
N GLY A 264 10.09 -17.03 7.22
CA GLY A 264 10.94 -15.85 7.41
C GLY A 264 12.19 -15.80 6.54
N ALA A 265 12.43 -16.80 5.68
CA ALA A 265 13.49 -16.77 4.68
C ALA A 265 13.04 -15.93 3.47
N ALA A 266 13.98 -15.16 2.94
CA ALA A 266 13.84 -14.52 1.65
C ALA A 266 13.77 -15.58 0.54
N LEU A 267 12.94 -15.35 -0.47
CA LEU A 267 12.85 -16.23 -1.64
C LEU A 267 14.13 -16.17 -2.47
N ASP A 268 14.89 -17.25 -2.48
CA ASP A 268 16.15 -17.38 -3.21
C ASP A 268 15.94 -17.39 -4.73
N THR A 269 16.45 -16.36 -5.40
CA THR A 269 16.38 -16.19 -6.86
C THR A 269 17.24 -17.17 -7.63
N ASN A 270 18.32 -17.67 -7.04
CA ASN A 270 19.25 -18.58 -7.73
C ASN A 270 18.64 -19.96 -7.96
N LYS A 271 17.58 -20.30 -7.21
CA LYS A 271 16.80 -21.51 -7.43
C LYS A 271 15.69 -21.31 -8.46
N LEU A 272 15.26 -20.07 -8.71
CA LEU A 272 14.32 -19.73 -9.78
C LEU A 272 15.09 -19.82 -11.10
N GLY A 273 15.25 -21.04 -11.63
CA GLY A 273 15.93 -21.30 -12.89
C GLY A 273 15.55 -20.29 -13.99
N ASP A 274 16.40 -20.15 -15.00
CA ASP A 274 16.34 -19.08 -16.01
C ASP A 274 15.03 -19.00 -16.83
N ASP A 275 14.10 -19.94 -16.63
CA ASP A 275 12.72 -19.85 -17.10
C ASP A 275 11.94 -18.78 -16.32
N ASN A 276 12.07 -17.55 -16.81
CA ASN A 276 11.25 -16.34 -16.58
C ASN A 276 9.96 -16.55 -15.76
N SER A 277 9.87 -15.90 -14.58
CA SER A 277 8.61 -15.59 -13.88
C SER A 277 7.51 -16.66 -14.00
N GLY A 278 7.79 -17.87 -13.53
CA GLY A 278 6.82 -18.96 -13.57
C GLY A 278 5.63 -18.69 -12.65
N SER A 279 4.43 -18.56 -13.21
CA SER A 279 3.20 -18.75 -12.43
C SER A 279 3.17 -20.21 -12.00
N SER A 280 3.07 -20.46 -10.71
CA SER A 280 2.95 -21.81 -10.18
C SER A 280 1.54 -22.05 -9.65
N LEU A 281 1.00 -23.22 -9.98
CA LEU A 281 -0.33 -23.61 -9.51
C LEU A 281 -0.21 -24.23 -8.12
N ILE A 282 -0.82 -23.59 -7.13
CA ILE A 282 -0.99 -24.11 -5.78
C ILE A 282 -2.38 -24.72 -5.67
N THR A 283 -2.47 -25.98 -5.26
CA THR A 283 -3.73 -26.65 -4.93
C THR A 283 -3.83 -26.74 -3.40
N VAL A 284 -4.87 -26.14 -2.85
CA VAL A 284 -5.20 -26.19 -1.42
C VAL A 284 -6.38 -27.13 -1.24
N ARG A 285 -6.21 -28.12 -0.37
CA ARG A 285 -7.27 -29.02 0.09
C ARG A 285 -7.59 -28.70 1.53
N LEU A 286 -8.87 -28.50 1.77
CA LEU A 286 -9.44 -28.24 3.08
C LEU A 286 -10.41 -29.39 3.37
N ARG A 287 -10.25 -30.05 4.50
CA ARG A 287 -11.16 -31.07 4.98
C ARG A 287 -11.69 -30.67 6.34
N ASP A 288 -12.96 -30.95 6.59
CA ASP A 288 -13.56 -30.75 7.91
C ASP A 288 -13.61 -32.07 8.71
N SER A 289 -13.98 -31.99 9.98
CA SER A 289 -14.00 -33.15 10.89
C SER A 289 -15.01 -34.24 10.50
N GLU A 290 -15.97 -33.95 9.62
CA GLU A 290 -16.91 -34.92 9.05
C GLU A 290 -16.36 -35.60 7.79
N GLY A 291 -15.16 -35.20 7.34
CA GLY A 291 -14.50 -35.74 6.15
C GLY A 291 -14.96 -35.09 4.85
N THR A 292 -15.76 -34.02 4.89
CA THR A 292 -16.10 -33.24 3.71
C THR A 292 -14.83 -32.57 3.21
N GLU A 293 -14.52 -32.70 1.91
CA GLU A 293 -13.32 -32.13 1.30
C GLU A 293 -13.67 -31.04 0.28
N PHE A 294 -12.96 -29.93 0.35
CA PHE A 294 -12.99 -28.84 -0.61
C PHE A 294 -11.60 -28.63 -1.21
N VAL A 295 -11.54 -28.47 -2.53
CA VAL A 295 -10.28 -28.28 -3.27
C VAL A 295 -10.34 -26.98 -4.03
N LYS A 296 -9.32 -26.13 -3.87
CA LYS A 296 -9.18 -24.86 -4.59
C LYS A 296 -7.80 -24.72 -5.18
N GLN A 297 -7.73 -24.19 -6.40
CA GLN A 297 -6.47 -23.89 -7.07
C GLN A 297 -6.24 -22.38 -7.10
N TYR A 298 -5.00 -21.99 -6.86
CA TYR A 298 -4.52 -20.62 -6.88
C TYR A 298 -3.32 -20.51 -7.82
N ASP A 299 -3.27 -19.44 -8.60
CA ASP A 299 -2.04 -19.01 -9.27
C ASP A 299 -1.20 -18.19 -8.29
N LEU A 300 -0.01 -18.70 -7.97
CA LEU A 300 1.01 -17.97 -7.23
C LEU A 300 2.09 -17.52 -8.22
N ARG A 301 2.15 -16.21 -8.47
CA ARG A 301 3.18 -15.63 -9.35
C ARG A 301 4.43 -15.32 -8.55
N LEU A 302 5.56 -15.84 -9.00
CA LEU A 302 6.87 -15.48 -8.48
C LEU A 302 7.44 -14.35 -9.35
N LEU A 303 7.46 -13.15 -8.80
CA LEU A 303 8.06 -11.98 -9.46
C LEU A 303 9.53 -11.90 -9.09
N ARG A 304 10.41 -11.86 -10.10
CA ARG A 304 11.81 -11.47 -9.88
C ARG A 304 11.82 -10.01 -9.44
N GLN A 305 12.51 -9.73 -8.35
CA GLN A 305 12.94 -8.37 -8.07
C GLN A 305 14.11 -8.14 -9.03
N PHE A 306 13.96 -7.24 -10.00
CA PHE A 306 15.09 -6.77 -10.77
C PHE A 306 15.87 -5.82 -9.85
N GLU A 307 16.64 -6.41 -8.93
CA GLU A 307 17.57 -5.67 -8.10
C GLU A 307 18.89 -5.62 -8.84
N VAL A 308 19.27 -4.44 -9.35
CA VAL A 308 20.67 -4.18 -9.65
C VAL A 308 21.28 -3.72 -8.33
N ALA A 309 21.83 -4.67 -7.59
CA ALA A 309 22.79 -4.38 -6.54
C ALA A 309 24.18 -4.33 -7.20
N MET A 310 25.04 -3.42 -6.77
CA MET A 310 26.46 -3.53 -7.09
C MET A 310 27.08 -4.73 -6.36
N ASP A 311 26.78 -5.95 -6.79
CA ASP A 311 27.44 -7.14 -6.28
C ASP A 311 28.84 -7.18 -6.90
N ALA A 312 29.85 -6.90 -6.07
CA ALA A 312 31.24 -6.99 -6.50
C ALA A 312 31.56 -8.46 -6.80
N PRO A 313 31.98 -8.83 -8.03
CA PRO A 313 32.59 -10.13 -8.21
C PRO A 313 33.89 -10.16 -7.39
N GLU A 314 34.10 -11.21 -6.58
CA GLU A 314 35.36 -11.45 -5.84
C GLU A 314 36.57 -11.73 -6.76
N SER A 315 36.49 -11.38 -8.05
CA SER A 315 37.45 -11.73 -9.08
C SER A 315 38.47 -10.61 -9.30
N THR A 316 39.69 -10.82 -8.81
CA THR A 316 40.86 -9.94 -8.98
C THR A 316 41.48 -9.96 -10.39
N THR A 317 40.82 -10.54 -11.40
CA THR A 317 41.39 -10.60 -12.76
C THR A 317 40.99 -9.39 -13.59
N THR A 318 42.00 -8.62 -14.02
CA THR A 318 42.03 -7.62 -15.11
C THR A 318 40.80 -6.70 -15.28
N PRO A 319 40.96 -5.36 -15.15
CA PRO A 319 39.88 -4.40 -15.42
C PRO A 319 39.41 -4.55 -16.88
N GLY A 320 38.28 -5.18 -17.11
CA GLY A 320 37.75 -5.38 -18.46
C GLY A 320 36.61 -6.40 -18.60
N GLU A 321 36.53 -7.45 -17.76
CA GLU A 321 35.58 -8.56 -18.01
C GLU A 321 34.55 -8.84 -16.89
N GLY A 322 34.46 -7.98 -15.87
CA GLY A 322 33.69 -8.28 -14.65
C GLY A 322 32.31 -7.63 -14.47
N PHE A 323 31.86 -6.74 -15.36
CA PHE A 323 30.63 -5.96 -15.12
C PHE A 323 29.70 -6.04 -16.34
N SER A 324 28.98 -7.15 -16.47
CA SER A 324 28.00 -7.34 -17.55
C SER A 324 26.83 -6.37 -17.48
N ASP A 325 26.61 -5.72 -16.32
CA ASP A 325 25.36 -5.05 -15.92
C ASP A 325 25.41 -3.52 -16.05
N PHE A 326 26.53 -2.92 -16.45
CA PHE A 326 26.62 -1.49 -16.79
C PHE A 326 27.33 -1.24 -18.14
N GLU A 327 26.73 -0.40 -18.97
CA GLU A 327 27.32 0.15 -20.20
C GLU A 327 27.83 1.57 -19.90
N SER A 328 29.12 1.82 -20.13
CA SER A 328 29.69 3.17 -20.13
C SER A 328 29.78 3.72 -21.55
N SER A 329 29.49 5.01 -21.74
CA SER A 329 29.55 5.66 -23.05
C SER A 329 30.96 5.95 -23.58
N LEU A 330 31.98 5.73 -22.77
CA LEU A 330 33.37 5.82 -23.19
C LEU A 330 33.69 4.61 -24.09
N GLY A 331 33.50 4.76 -25.39
CA GLY A 331 33.82 3.75 -26.41
C GLY A 331 35.31 3.39 -26.55
N GLU A 332 36.15 3.74 -25.58
CA GLU A 332 37.57 3.39 -25.55
C GLU A 332 37.86 2.63 -24.26
N THR A 333 38.57 1.50 -24.43
CA THR A 333 39.25 0.75 -23.38
C THR A 333 39.75 1.70 -22.29
N ILE A 334 39.32 1.45 -21.04
CA ILE A 334 39.94 1.93 -19.80
C ILE A 334 41.44 2.06 -20.09
N ASN A 335 41.94 3.30 -20.17
CA ASN A 335 43.28 3.55 -20.67
C ASN A 335 44.26 2.81 -19.75
N SER A 336 44.75 1.65 -20.17
CA SER A 336 45.57 0.73 -19.36
C SER A 336 46.91 1.34 -18.96
N ASN A 337 47.22 2.53 -19.48
CA ASN A 337 48.40 3.32 -19.20
C ASN A 337 48.28 4.21 -17.95
N GLY A 338 47.13 4.23 -17.26
CA GLY A 338 46.98 4.98 -16.01
C GLY A 338 47.18 6.49 -16.16
N ASP A 339 46.89 7.06 -17.35
CA ASP A 339 46.89 8.51 -17.53
C ASP A 339 45.76 9.10 -16.67
N PRO A 340 46.07 9.83 -15.57
CA PRO A 340 45.05 10.45 -14.73
C PRO A 340 44.24 11.51 -15.49
N ASN A 341 44.63 11.84 -16.73
CA ASN A 341 44.07 12.93 -17.52
C ASN A 341 42.86 12.58 -18.41
N SER A 342 42.40 11.33 -18.43
CA SER A 342 41.16 10.97 -19.17
C SER A 342 39.96 10.90 -18.24
N ALA A 343 38.82 11.44 -18.69
CA ALA A 343 37.55 11.19 -18.04
C ALA A 343 37.31 9.67 -17.98
N SER A 344 36.99 9.16 -16.80
CA SER A 344 36.93 7.72 -16.55
C SER A 344 35.78 7.36 -15.61
N VAL A 345 35.21 6.19 -15.87
CA VAL A 345 34.33 5.50 -14.96
C VAL A 345 35.15 4.39 -14.32
N ILE A 346 35.24 4.40 -12.99
CA ILE A 346 35.94 3.37 -12.24
C ILE A 346 34.91 2.69 -11.34
N ILE A 347 34.52 1.47 -11.69
CA ILE A 347 33.66 0.63 -10.85
C ILE A 347 34.55 -0.32 -10.06
N LYS A 348 34.50 -0.27 -8.72
CA LYS A 348 35.31 -1.07 -7.79
C LYS A 348 34.47 -1.43 -6.57
N GLU A 349 34.42 -2.70 -6.18
CA GLU A 349 33.96 -3.14 -4.83
C GLU A 349 32.74 -2.38 -4.26
N GLY A 350 31.61 -2.34 -5.00
CA GLY A 350 30.40 -1.65 -4.53
C GLY A 350 30.45 -0.11 -4.61
N GLU A 351 31.39 0.43 -5.36
CA GLU A 351 31.63 1.85 -5.61
C GLU A 351 31.71 2.15 -7.12
N ILE A 352 31.02 3.20 -7.57
CA ILE A 352 31.17 3.82 -8.90
C ILE A 352 31.85 5.16 -8.68
N GLN A 353 33.02 5.34 -9.29
CA GLN A 353 33.68 6.63 -9.38
C GLN A 353 33.49 7.19 -10.78
N ILE A 354 32.93 8.39 -10.88
CA ILE A 354 32.92 9.17 -12.13
C ILE A 354 33.96 10.26 -11.96
N VAL A 355 35.09 10.09 -12.66
CA VAL A 355 36.18 11.05 -12.69
C VAL A 355 36.08 11.81 -13.99
N GLN A 356 35.77 13.10 -13.93
CA GLN A 356 35.79 13.94 -15.12
C GLN A 356 37.11 14.69 -15.21
N ASN A 357 37.71 14.68 -16.40
CA ASN A 357 38.93 15.42 -16.69
C ASN A 357 38.79 16.24 -17.99
N ASN A 358 39.72 17.15 -18.22
CA ASN A 358 39.89 18.16 -19.27
C ASN A 358 39.69 17.74 -20.75
N LYS A 359 39.47 16.47 -21.08
CA LYS A 359 39.42 15.98 -22.48
C LYS A 359 38.06 15.49 -22.96
N LYS A 360 37.08 15.31 -22.07
CA LYS A 360 35.73 14.87 -22.45
C LYS A 360 34.67 15.60 -21.67
N ASP A 361 33.61 15.94 -22.38
CA ASP A 361 32.62 16.89 -21.88
C ASP A 361 31.59 16.20 -20.99
N SER A 362 31.26 14.92 -21.27
CA SER A 362 30.44 14.06 -20.39
C SER A 362 31.03 12.69 -20.10
N VAL A 363 30.58 12.13 -18.97
CA VAL A 363 30.77 10.72 -18.62
C VAL A 363 29.44 10.17 -18.15
N SER A 364 29.04 9.01 -18.69
CA SER A 364 27.82 8.34 -18.24
C SER A 364 27.99 6.84 -18.07
N VAL A 365 27.21 6.30 -17.13
CA VAL A 365 27.20 4.91 -16.68
C VAL A 365 25.75 4.50 -16.49
N PHE A 366 25.25 3.62 -17.34
CA PHE A 366 23.86 3.13 -17.25
C PHE A 366 23.83 1.62 -17.12
N THR A 367 22.79 1.09 -16.50
CA THR A 367 22.55 -0.35 -16.52
C THR A 367 22.55 -0.87 -17.95
N SER A 368 23.38 -1.85 -18.22
CA SER A 368 23.35 -2.59 -19.48
C SER A 368 22.13 -3.51 -19.42
N CYS A 369 21.27 -3.35 -20.40
CA CYS A 369 20.24 -4.33 -20.66
C CYS A 369 19.90 -4.23 -22.14
N THR A 370 19.75 -5.39 -22.77
CA THR A 370 19.12 -5.43 -24.08
C THR A 370 17.66 -5.01 -23.91
N PRO A 371 17.00 -4.41 -24.91
CA PRO A 371 15.63 -3.97 -24.69
C PRO A 371 14.64 -5.14 -24.48
N ALA A 372 15.06 -6.40 -24.67
CA ALA A 372 14.32 -7.60 -24.28
C ALA A 372 14.54 -8.01 -22.80
N SER A 373 15.65 -7.60 -22.18
CA SER A 373 16.02 -7.93 -20.79
C SER A 373 15.86 -6.76 -19.82
N CYS A 374 15.65 -5.53 -20.32
CA CYS A 374 15.39 -4.37 -19.46
C CYS A 374 14.07 -4.54 -18.69
N PRO A 375 14.03 -4.15 -17.41
CA PRO A 375 12.85 -4.35 -16.60
C PRO A 375 11.70 -3.45 -17.06
N PRO A 376 10.46 -3.95 -17.01
CA PRO A 376 9.39 -3.24 -17.66
C PRO A 376 8.79 -2.13 -16.77
N PHE A 377 8.73 -0.90 -17.29
CA PHE A 377 8.29 0.30 -16.55
C PHE A 377 7.17 1.08 -17.28
N ALA A 378 6.39 0.38 -18.11
CA ALA A 378 5.20 0.89 -18.82
C ALA A 378 4.16 1.53 -17.88
N ASN A 379 2.90 1.73 -18.25
CA ASN A 379 1.87 2.45 -17.45
C ASN A 379 1.52 1.84 -16.06
N LYS A 380 2.31 0.90 -15.56
CA LYS A 380 2.20 0.25 -14.25
C LYS A 380 3.55 0.07 -13.56
N GLY A 381 4.56 0.79 -14.00
CA GLY A 381 5.92 0.68 -13.50
C GLY A 381 6.04 1.26 -12.09
N LYS A 382 6.78 0.55 -11.25
CA LYS A 382 7.28 1.02 -9.95
C LYS A 382 8.79 0.96 -9.99
N PHE A 383 9.41 2.06 -9.64
CA PHE A 383 10.84 2.22 -9.60
C PHE A 383 11.23 2.74 -8.23
N ALA A 384 12.26 2.16 -7.65
CA ALA A 384 12.91 2.68 -6.47
C ALA A 384 14.42 2.52 -6.66
N ALA A 385 15.19 3.53 -6.31
CA ALA A 385 16.64 3.49 -6.27
C ALA A 385 17.12 4.14 -4.99
N TYR A 386 18.22 3.61 -4.46
CA TYR A 386 18.96 4.17 -3.36
C TYR A 386 20.45 4.17 -3.71
N PHE A 387 21.16 5.23 -3.33
CA PHE A 387 22.61 5.29 -3.39
C PHE A 387 23.17 6.25 -2.36
N VAL A 388 24.41 6.04 -1.95
CA VAL A 388 25.19 7.00 -1.19
C VAL A 388 26.09 7.77 -2.15
N TYR A 389 25.91 9.08 -2.22
CA TYR A 389 26.66 9.99 -3.06
C TYR A 389 27.62 10.86 -2.24
N SER A 390 28.82 11.08 -2.79
CA SER A 390 29.75 12.13 -2.36
C SER A 390 30.57 12.63 -3.54
N TYR A 391 31.16 13.81 -3.40
CA TYR A 391 32.07 14.35 -4.42
C TYR A 391 33.25 15.04 -3.75
N SER A 392 34.40 15.00 -4.42
CA SER A 392 35.59 15.73 -4.02
C SER A 392 36.15 16.46 -5.23
N ASN A 393 36.46 17.74 -5.05
CA ASN A 393 37.18 18.54 -6.04
C ASN A 393 38.59 18.83 -5.52
N GLN A 394 39.62 18.61 -6.36
CA GLN A 394 41.01 18.96 -6.03
C GLN A 394 41.44 20.33 -6.58
N ALA A 395 40.54 21.07 -7.23
CA ALA A 395 40.83 22.35 -7.85
C ALA A 395 40.19 23.55 -7.13
N SER A 396 40.82 24.71 -7.30
CA SER A 396 40.37 26.01 -6.77
C SER A 396 39.28 26.71 -7.59
N TRP A 397 38.81 26.13 -8.70
CA TRP A 397 37.87 26.77 -9.64
C TRP A 397 36.48 26.12 -9.61
N ARG A 398 35.43 26.94 -9.78
CA ARG A 398 33.99 26.64 -9.57
C ARG A 398 33.22 26.15 -10.81
N GLU A 399 33.88 25.72 -11.87
CA GLU A 399 33.21 25.40 -13.15
C GLU A 399 32.95 23.90 -13.29
N VAL A 400 32.07 23.35 -12.47
CA VAL A 400 31.65 21.95 -12.61
C VAL A 400 30.14 21.88 -12.54
N PHE A 401 29.52 21.23 -13.53
CA PHE A 401 28.06 21.13 -13.63
C PHE A 401 27.46 20.20 -12.58
N GLY A 402 28.11 19.07 -12.29
CA GLY A 402 27.63 18.16 -11.26
C GLY A 402 27.29 16.77 -11.77
N LEU A 403 26.30 16.13 -11.16
CA LEU A 403 25.92 14.73 -11.40
C LEU A 403 24.40 14.63 -11.61
N THR A 404 23.96 13.80 -12.53
CA THR A 404 22.54 13.46 -12.72
C THR A 404 22.33 11.97 -12.61
N PHE A 405 21.46 11.55 -11.70
CA PHE A 405 20.89 10.20 -11.70
C PHE A 405 19.72 10.17 -12.66
N ALA A 406 19.83 9.43 -13.76
CA ALA A 406 18.83 9.42 -14.82
C ALA A 406 18.16 8.06 -14.95
N VAL A 407 16.85 8.07 -15.20
CA VAL A 407 16.05 6.92 -15.62
C VAL A 407 15.61 7.17 -17.05
N ILE A 408 16.21 6.44 -17.98
CA ILE A 408 16.02 6.61 -19.42
C ILE A 408 15.24 5.42 -19.98
N LYS A 409 14.41 5.64 -20.99
CA LYS A 409 13.61 4.56 -21.57
C LYS A 409 14.35 3.89 -22.71
N SER A 410 14.29 2.56 -22.76
CA SER A 410 14.86 1.78 -23.85
C SER A 410 13.77 1.40 -24.86
N TYR A 411 14.04 1.61 -26.15
CA TYR A 411 13.09 1.28 -27.21
C TYR A 411 12.96 -0.24 -27.42
N LYS A 412 11.74 -0.72 -27.63
CA LYS A 412 11.49 -2.12 -27.98
C LYS A 412 12.23 -2.50 -29.28
N PRO A 413 12.98 -3.63 -29.33
CA PRO A 413 13.71 -4.03 -30.52
C PRO A 413 12.72 -4.31 -31.65
N GLY A 414 13.04 -3.88 -32.88
CA GLY A 414 12.23 -4.15 -34.08
C GLY A 414 11.16 -3.10 -34.42
N THR A 415 11.04 -2.01 -33.66
CA THR A 415 10.25 -0.86 -34.12
C THR A 415 11.10 0.03 -35.04
N SER A 416 10.57 0.37 -36.22
CA SER A 416 11.29 1.12 -37.28
C SER A 416 11.56 2.60 -36.97
N ALA A 417 11.38 3.03 -35.72
CA ALA A 417 11.97 4.30 -35.28
C ALA A 417 13.45 4.00 -35.19
N THR A 418 14.23 4.63 -36.07
CA THR A 418 15.69 4.60 -36.17
C THR A 418 16.31 4.14 -34.87
N ALA A 419 17.03 3.01 -34.92
CA ALA A 419 17.97 2.64 -33.90
C ALA A 419 18.86 3.85 -33.61
N ALA A 420 18.49 4.66 -32.63
CA ALA A 420 19.48 5.43 -31.90
C ALA A 420 20.46 4.34 -31.46
N ASN A 421 21.70 4.45 -31.95
CA ASN A 421 22.72 3.45 -31.82
C ASN A 421 22.67 2.82 -30.42
N THR A 422 22.80 1.51 -30.35
CA THR A 422 22.92 0.75 -29.09
C THR A 422 24.02 1.30 -28.18
N THR A 423 24.93 2.10 -28.72
CA THR A 423 25.86 2.97 -28.00
C THR A 423 25.15 4.26 -27.60
N LEU A 424 25.09 4.54 -26.29
CA LEU A 424 24.80 5.87 -25.74
C LEU A 424 25.62 6.90 -26.55
N GLY A 425 24.97 7.62 -27.47
CA GLY A 425 25.61 8.50 -28.44
C GLY A 425 26.12 9.79 -27.82
N LEU A 426 26.90 9.68 -26.75
CA LEU A 426 27.44 10.78 -25.96
C LEU A 426 28.76 11.27 -26.55
N THR A 427 28.77 11.55 -27.85
CA THR A 427 29.95 12.08 -28.55
C THR A 427 30.00 13.60 -28.55
N GLY A 428 29.05 14.26 -27.89
CA GLY A 428 28.88 15.70 -27.90
C GLY A 428 29.28 16.38 -26.59
N ASP A 429 29.58 17.65 -26.77
CA ASP A 429 30.09 18.65 -25.83
C ASP A 429 29.11 18.92 -24.68
N SER A 430 28.83 17.95 -23.80
CA SER A 430 27.60 17.82 -23.00
C SER A 430 27.11 19.02 -22.21
N GLY A 431 27.95 20.04 -22.08
CA GLY A 431 27.54 21.34 -21.61
C GLY A 431 26.78 21.26 -20.30
N PRO A 432 25.85 22.19 -20.09
CA PRO A 432 25.17 22.34 -18.81
C PRO A 432 24.05 21.31 -18.62
N GLY A 433 23.72 20.53 -19.66
CA GLY A 433 22.81 19.39 -19.53
C GLY A 433 23.39 18.21 -18.75
N MET A 434 24.64 18.24 -18.27
CA MET A 434 25.27 17.12 -17.53
C MET A 434 25.22 15.74 -18.25
N GLY A 435 25.08 15.74 -19.58
CA GLY A 435 24.86 14.54 -20.39
C GLY A 435 23.41 14.01 -20.38
N TYR A 436 22.50 14.67 -19.65
CA TYR A 436 21.06 14.42 -19.63
C TYR A 436 20.27 15.58 -20.29
N GLY A 437 19.66 15.33 -21.45
CA GLY A 437 18.96 16.36 -22.23
C GLY A 437 19.84 16.95 -23.34
N ASP A 438 19.22 17.21 -24.48
CA ASP A 438 19.86 17.79 -25.67
C ASP A 438 19.40 19.25 -25.80
N ASN A 439 20.35 20.18 -25.97
CA ASN A 439 20.05 21.60 -26.19
C ASN A 439 19.96 21.98 -27.69
N GLY A 440 19.71 21.00 -28.56
CA GLY A 440 19.56 21.14 -30.01
C GLY A 440 20.87 21.36 -30.78
N TRP A 441 22.00 21.47 -30.08
CA TRP A 441 23.35 21.69 -30.64
C TRP A 441 24.38 20.67 -30.16
N ILE A 442 24.06 19.86 -29.15
CA ILE A 442 25.03 19.11 -28.37
C ILE A 442 24.44 17.74 -28.03
N ASP A 443 25.13 16.66 -28.42
CA ASP A 443 24.70 15.27 -28.20
C ASP A 443 24.63 14.92 -26.69
N GLY A 444 23.52 15.24 -26.03
CA GLY A 444 23.11 14.67 -24.75
C GLY A 444 22.21 13.44 -24.94
N ILE A 445 21.93 12.70 -23.87
CA ILE A 445 20.91 11.65 -23.93
C ILE A 445 19.59 12.32 -24.27
N ASN A 446 19.11 12.09 -25.50
CA ASN A 446 17.85 12.63 -25.98
C ASN A 446 16.74 12.21 -25.01
N GLY A 447 16.26 13.18 -24.20
CA GLY A 447 15.42 12.98 -23.02
C GLY A 447 13.99 12.54 -23.31
N GLY A 448 13.77 11.81 -24.40
CA GLY A 448 12.49 11.22 -24.75
C GLY A 448 12.00 10.32 -23.62
N ASN A 449 11.04 10.82 -22.84
CA ASN A 449 10.36 10.08 -21.78
C ASN A 449 11.20 9.59 -20.61
N SER A 450 12.30 10.27 -20.34
CA SER A 450 13.15 10.06 -19.17
C SER A 450 12.85 11.07 -18.06
N PHE A 451 13.27 10.75 -16.85
CA PHE A 451 13.45 11.73 -15.79
C PHE A 451 14.87 11.60 -15.21
N GLY A 452 15.36 12.68 -14.61
CA GLY A 452 16.62 12.75 -13.90
C GLY A 452 16.45 13.42 -12.55
N VAL A 453 17.32 13.09 -11.62
CA VAL A 453 17.53 13.79 -10.36
C VAL A 453 18.93 14.35 -10.42
N GLU A 454 19.04 15.66 -10.57
CA GLU A 454 20.31 16.35 -10.77
C GLU A 454 20.85 16.95 -9.47
N PHE A 455 22.16 16.91 -9.34
CA PHE A 455 22.97 17.45 -8.28
C PHE A 455 23.86 18.50 -8.91
N ASP A 456 23.29 19.66 -9.15
CA ASP A 456 23.93 20.74 -9.86
C ASP A 456 24.86 21.52 -8.93
N LEU A 457 26.10 21.71 -9.38
CA LEU A 457 27.19 22.34 -8.65
C LEU A 457 27.65 23.65 -9.30
N SER A 458 27.00 24.07 -10.39
CA SER A 458 27.26 25.36 -11.02
C SER A 458 25.98 26.18 -11.17
N GLN A 459 26.19 27.42 -11.57
CA GLN A 459 25.14 28.38 -11.79
C GLN A 459 25.23 28.85 -13.23
N GLU A 460 24.28 28.41 -14.05
CA GLU A 460 24.16 28.86 -15.42
C GLU A 460 23.00 29.84 -15.53
N SER A 461 23.35 31.13 -15.60
CA SER A 461 22.37 32.20 -15.80
C SER A 461 21.50 32.02 -17.06
N PHE A 462 21.95 31.20 -18.02
CA PHE A 462 21.22 30.89 -19.26
C PHE A 462 20.34 29.64 -19.17
N GLN A 463 20.48 28.80 -18.14
CA GLN A 463 19.62 27.63 -17.89
C GLN A 463 18.54 27.88 -16.83
N MET A 464 18.52 29.08 -16.24
CA MET A 464 17.63 29.45 -15.14
C MET A 464 17.98 28.75 -13.82
N ASP A 465 19.26 28.44 -13.62
CA ASP A 465 19.69 27.81 -12.38
C ASP A 465 19.57 28.80 -11.21
N PRO A 466 19.21 28.32 -10.01
CA PRO A 466 19.33 29.06 -8.77
C PRO A 466 20.75 29.61 -8.55
N ASP A 467 20.86 30.64 -7.71
CA ASP A 467 22.15 31.28 -7.36
C ASP A 467 23.11 30.37 -6.55
N ASP A 468 22.75 29.12 -6.25
CA ASP A 468 23.47 28.20 -5.36
C ASP A 468 23.41 26.74 -5.87
N ASP A 469 24.36 25.91 -5.42
CA ASP A 469 24.34 24.44 -5.58
C ASP A 469 22.96 23.88 -5.20
N HIS A 470 22.36 23.09 -6.08
CA HIS A 470 20.97 22.69 -5.92
C HIS A 470 20.69 21.25 -6.37
N LEU A 471 19.56 20.74 -5.89
CA LEU A 471 19.02 19.45 -6.27
C LEU A 471 17.69 19.69 -6.97
N ALA A 472 17.47 19.04 -8.11
CA ALA A 472 16.24 19.18 -8.88
C ALA A 472 15.79 17.86 -9.52
N ILE A 473 14.49 17.79 -9.82
CA ILE A 473 13.91 16.74 -10.67
C ILE A 473 13.77 17.35 -12.06
N VAL A 474 14.43 16.74 -13.04
CA VAL A 474 14.39 17.16 -14.44
C VAL A 474 13.67 16.12 -15.29
N SER A 475 12.80 16.58 -16.17
CA SER A 475 12.14 15.72 -17.16
C SER A 475 12.11 16.43 -18.49
N ARG A 476 12.24 15.66 -19.58
CA ARG A 476 12.09 16.09 -20.97
C ARG A 476 12.19 17.61 -21.18
N ALA A 477 13.41 18.13 -21.27
CA ALA A 477 13.65 19.43 -21.87
C ALA A 477 13.44 19.28 -23.39
N ASP A 478 12.20 19.34 -23.89
CA ASP A 478 11.97 19.46 -25.33
C ASP A 478 12.42 20.87 -25.75
N VAL A 479 13.71 21.06 -26.02
CA VAL A 479 14.22 22.31 -26.59
C VAL A 479 13.83 22.31 -28.07
N ARG A 480 12.56 22.57 -28.37
CA ARG A 480 12.15 22.87 -29.74
C ARG A 480 12.60 24.27 -30.08
N THR A 481 13.84 24.35 -30.52
CA THR A 481 14.30 25.43 -31.38
C THR A 481 13.45 25.42 -32.67
N ASN A 482 12.52 26.37 -32.80
CA ASN A 482 11.90 26.68 -34.08
C ASN A 482 12.97 27.32 -35.01
N TRP A 483 13.81 26.48 -35.64
CA TRP A 483 14.93 26.89 -36.49
C TRP A 483 14.53 27.58 -37.81
N ASN A 484 13.24 27.69 -38.13
CA ASN A 484 12.82 28.36 -39.35
C ASN A 484 12.93 29.90 -39.28
N THR A 485 13.37 30.46 -38.14
CA THR A 485 13.81 31.86 -38.05
C THR A 485 15.32 31.90 -37.84
N PRO A 486 16.11 32.50 -38.76
CA PRO A 486 17.56 32.59 -38.61
C PRO A 486 17.92 33.30 -37.30
N MET A 487 18.83 32.70 -36.54
CA MET A 487 19.30 33.08 -35.20
C MET A 487 19.95 34.48 -35.13
N TYR A 488 20.23 35.08 -36.29
CA TYR A 488 20.81 36.41 -36.40
C TYR A 488 19.87 37.31 -37.20
N SER A 489 19.20 38.25 -36.54
CA SER A 489 18.80 39.49 -37.19
C SER A 489 19.97 40.47 -37.06
N TYR A 490 20.60 40.82 -38.18
CA TYR A 490 21.57 41.90 -38.19
C TYR A 490 20.83 43.23 -38.03
N SER A 491 21.37 44.12 -37.20
CA SER A 491 20.92 45.52 -37.21
C SER A 491 21.15 46.12 -38.61
N ALA A 492 20.53 47.26 -38.89
CA ALA A 492 20.83 48.03 -40.10
C ALA A 492 22.33 48.38 -40.24
N ASP A 493 23.10 48.29 -39.15
CA ASP A 493 24.54 48.55 -39.08
C ASP A 493 25.40 47.26 -39.08
N ASN A 494 24.82 46.11 -39.42
CA ASN A 494 25.53 44.83 -39.56
C ASN A 494 26.17 44.30 -38.25
N TRP A 495 25.68 44.75 -37.10
CA TRP A 495 26.02 44.11 -35.81
C TRP A 495 25.00 43.00 -35.52
N PRO A 496 25.45 41.80 -35.09
CA PRO A 496 24.53 40.74 -34.70
C PRO A 496 23.71 41.20 -33.50
N ILE A 497 22.42 41.47 -33.70
CA ILE A 497 21.50 41.71 -32.58
C ILE A 497 21.11 40.35 -32.05
N TYR A 498 21.61 40.01 -30.85
CA TYR A 498 21.06 38.92 -30.07
C TYR A 498 19.58 39.23 -29.80
N ASN A 499 18.67 38.41 -30.32
CA ASN A 499 17.25 38.58 -30.10
C ASN A 499 16.87 37.90 -28.77
N PRO A 500 16.63 38.63 -27.66
CA PRO A 500 16.36 38.04 -26.36
C PRO A 500 14.96 37.39 -26.28
N LEU A 501 14.15 37.44 -27.35
CA LEU A 501 12.83 36.80 -27.39
C LEU A 501 12.88 35.29 -27.63
N GLN A 502 14.05 34.70 -27.83
CA GLN A 502 14.23 33.25 -27.72
C GLN A 502 14.53 32.89 -26.27
N VAL A 503 13.49 32.95 -25.43
CA VAL A 503 13.54 32.34 -24.11
C VAL A 503 13.75 30.85 -24.33
N TYR A 504 14.86 30.32 -23.81
CA TYR A 504 15.02 28.89 -23.54
C TYR A 504 13.92 28.49 -22.57
N THR A 505 12.74 28.23 -23.12
CA THR A 505 11.69 27.57 -22.39
C THR A 505 12.02 26.10 -22.54
N SER A 506 12.49 25.46 -21.47
CA SER A 506 12.20 24.05 -21.28
C SER A 506 10.71 23.88 -21.63
N HIS A 507 10.38 23.26 -22.76
CA HIS A 507 8.98 22.99 -23.08
C HIS A 507 8.49 21.89 -22.13
N ALA A 508 8.18 22.27 -20.90
CA ALA A 508 6.97 21.84 -20.25
C ALA A 508 5.78 22.39 -21.06
N GLN A 509 5.61 21.94 -22.32
CA GLN A 509 4.48 22.36 -23.13
C GLN A 509 3.22 21.76 -22.51
N ASN A 510 2.48 22.66 -21.85
CA ASN A 510 1.07 22.58 -21.52
C ASN A 510 0.62 21.48 -20.56
N VAL A 511 0.99 21.60 -19.27
CA VAL A 511 0.00 21.43 -18.20
C VAL A 511 0.24 22.46 -17.08
N HIS A 512 -0.09 23.73 -17.36
CA HIS A 512 -0.89 24.63 -16.51
C HIS A 512 -0.63 26.11 -16.87
N ASN A 513 -1.66 26.78 -17.37
CA ASN A 513 -1.72 28.24 -17.49
C ASN A 513 -1.48 28.91 -16.13
N THR A 514 -0.32 29.54 -15.96
CA THR A 514 -0.23 30.80 -15.21
C THR A 514 -0.04 31.90 -16.23
N THR A 515 -1.07 32.72 -16.40
CA THR A 515 -1.06 33.93 -17.22
C THR A 515 -0.01 34.89 -16.66
N ILE A 516 1.21 34.87 -17.18
CA ILE A 516 2.16 35.97 -16.99
C ILE A 516 1.82 36.99 -18.07
N ASN A 517 1.42 38.19 -17.66
CA ASN A 517 1.13 39.29 -18.56
C ASN A 517 2.38 39.59 -19.40
N ASN A 518 2.26 39.40 -20.72
CA ASN A 518 3.26 39.83 -21.70
C ASN A 518 3.35 41.36 -21.69
N ASN A 519 4.28 41.92 -20.91
CA ASN A 519 4.74 43.29 -21.10
C ASN A 519 6.24 43.26 -21.40
N PRO A 520 6.67 43.54 -22.64
CA PRO A 520 8.07 43.38 -23.08
C PRO A 520 9.06 44.40 -22.48
N ASP A 521 8.61 45.40 -21.72
CA ASP A 521 9.46 46.51 -21.26
C ASP A 521 10.06 46.38 -19.84
N GLN A 522 9.94 45.23 -19.16
CA GLN A 522 10.45 45.06 -17.77
C GLN A 522 11.72 44.20 -17.62
N TYR A 523 12.39 43.80 -18.70
CA TYR A 523 13.49 42.82 -18.62
C TYR A 523 14.86 43.38 -18.18
N TRP A 524 15.02 44.68 -17.94
CA TRP A 524 16.32 45.29 -17.58
C TRP A 524 16.42 45.86 -16.16
N SER A 525 15.39 45.71 -15.31
CA SER A 525 15.41 46.20 -13.92
C SER A 525 15.35 45.11 -12.84
N HIS A 526 15.68 43.85 -13.18
CA HIS A 526 15.77 42.75 -12.21
C HIS A 526 17.17 42.58 -11.59
N ASN A 527 17.83 43.71 -11.25
CA ASN A 527 18.96 43.70 -10.33
C ASN A 527 18.59 44.09 -8.88
N ASP A 528 17.35 44.52 -8.62
CA ASP A 528 16.91 44.99 -7.29
C ASP A 528 15.79 44.16 -6.63
N ALA A 529 15.45 42.99 -7.17
CA ALA A 529 14.53 42.04 -6.53
C ALA A 529 15.28 40.84 -5.91
N LYS A 530 16.34 41.11 -5.13
CA LYS A 530 16.97 40.15 -4.19
C LYS A 530 16.07 39.80 -2.98
N GLY A 531 14.76 39.73 -3.19
CA GLY A 531 13.75 39.69 -2.15
C GLY A 531 12.78 38.52 -2.29
N THR A 532 13.20 37.34 -1.82
CA THR A 532 12.32 36.31 -1.21
C THR A 532 11.15 35.70 -1.99
N SER A 533 10.94 35.99 -3.29
CA SER A 533 9.88 35.32 -4.04
C SER A 533 10.37 33.96 -4.55
N LYS A 534 10.00 32.91 -3.81
CA LYS A 534 9.95 31.52 -4.30
C LYS A 534 9.16 31.50 -5.61
N GLN A 535 9.84 31.53 -6.76
CA GLN A 535 9.18 31.29 -8.04
C GLN A 535 8.90 29.79 -8.15
N THR A 536 7.69 29.39 -7.78
CA THR A 536 7.15 28.06 -8.06
C THR A 536 6.68 28.01 -9.52
N GLY A 537 7.63 27.91 -10.46
CA GLY A 537 7.32 27.43 -11.81
C GLY A 537 7.02 25.93 -11.74
N LYS A 538 5.83 25.49 -12.16
CA LYS A 538 5.49 24.06 -12.21
C LYS A 538 6.29 23.38 -13.33
N GLY A 539 7.43 22.81 -12.97
CA GLY A 539 8.32 22.08 -13.86
C GLY A 539 9.71 21.86 -13.28
N VAL A 540 10.11 22.66 -12.28
CA VAL A 540 11.32 22.41 -11.49
C VAL A 540 11.04 22.76 -10.03
N TYR A 541 11.11 21.77 -9.14
CA TYR A 541 10.98 21.98 -7.70
C TYR A 541 12.38 22.21 -7.14
N TYR A 542 12.63 23.43 -6.68
CA TYR A 542 13.91 23.82 -6.06
C TYR A 542 13.75 23.89 -4.54
N ASP A 543 14.71 23.31 -3.81
CA ASP A 543 14.97 23.67 -2.42
C ASP A 543 16.24 24.51 -2.37
N SER A 544 16.07 25.83 -2.30
CA SER A 544 17.16 26.81 -2.23
C SER A 544 17.72 26.97 -0.81
N THR A 545 17.38 26.10 0.14
CA THR A 545 18.10 26.10 1.41
C THR A 545 19.53 25.63 1.12
N SER A 546 20.52 26.47 1.42
CA SER A 546 21.97 26.26 1.24
C SER A 546 22.56 25.04 1.98
N ALA A 547 21.69 24.14 2.45
CA ALA A 547 21.99 22.88 3.08
C ALA A 547 21.63 21.67 2.21
N VAL A 548 21.20 21.83 0.94
CA VAL A 548 20.77 20.71 0.07
C VAL A 548 21.93 19.96 -0.57
N ILE A 549 23.02 20.64 -0.91
CA ILE A 549 24.29 20.02 -1.27
C ILE A 549 25.38 20.79 -0.52
N PRO A 550 26.12 20.19 0.43
CA PRO A 550 27.23 20.90 1.04
C PRO A 550 28.29 21.15 -0.01
N ASN A 551 28.84 22.34 0.05
CA ASN A 551 30.07 22.67 -0.63
C ASN A 551 31.20 21.77 -0.06
N ASN A 552 31.53 20.69 -0.77
CA ASN A 552 32.64 19.78 -0.44
C ASN A 552 33.95 20.22 -1.11
N TYR A 553 34.05 21.47 -1.58
CA TYR A 553 35.26 21.96 -2.22
C TYR A 553 36.40 22.07 -1.18
N ASN A 554 37.55 21.47 -1.47
CA ASN A 554 38.73 21.44 -0.59
C ASN A 554 38.53 20.79 0.78
N VAL A 555 37.50 19.96 0.96
CA VAL A 555 37.28 19.23 2.21
C VAL A 555 38.03 17.89 2.17
N ALA A 556 38.87 17.62 3.17
CA ALA A 556 39.66 16.39 3.24
C ALA A 556 38.81 15.11 3.36
N THR A 557 37.60 15.23 3.91
CA THR A 557 36.63 14.14 4.08
C THR A 557 35.28 14.59 3.55
N PRO A 558 34.90 14.23 2.30
CA PRO A 558 33.62 14.64 1.72
C PRO A 558 32.44 14.19 2.58
N VAL A 559 31.44 15.06 2.72
CA VAL A 559 30.18 14.68 3.36
C VAL A 559 29.41 13.77 2.41
N LYS A 560 28.98 12.60 2.90
CA LYS A 560 28.19 11.63 2.13
C LYS A 560 26.70 11.73 2.43
N TYR A 561 25.89 11.50 1.40
CA TYR A 561 24.43 11.52 1.46
C TYR A 561 23.82 10.25 0.88
N GLY A 562 22.94 9.61 1.64
CA GLY A 562 22.01 8.63 1.10
C GLY A 562 20.89 9.36 0.35
N ILE A 563 20.69 8.99 -0.90
CA ILE A 563 19.65 9.48 -1.79
C ILE A 563 18.71 8.32 -2.08
N ARG A 564 17.41 8.54 -1.93
CA ARG A 564 16.38 7.60 -2.37
C ARG A 564 15.52 8.28 -3.42
N VAL A 565 15.34 7.63 -4.56
CA VAL A 565 14.47 8.06 -5.65
C VAL A 565 13.39 7.02 -5.84
N GLU A 566 12.13 7.42 -5.81
CA GLU A 566 11.01 6.55 -6.16
C GLU A 566 10.22 7.14 -7.30
N ALA A 567 9.80 6.30 -8.24
CA ALA A 567 8.95 6.72 -9.34
C ALA A 567 7.83 5.71 -9.61
N LEU A 568 6.63 6.24 -9.89
CA LEU A 568 5.45 5.48 -10.28
C LEU A 568 4.95 5.99 -11.62
N SER A 569 4.79 5.12 -12.61
CA SER A 569 4.22 5.50 -13.92
C SER A 569 2.74 5.16 -14.02
N GLY A 570 2.08 5.67 -15.07
CA GLY A 570 0.63 5.48 -15.28
C GLY A 570 -0.25 6.38 -14.41
N CYS A 571 0.29 7.51 -13.97
CA CYS A 571 -0.40 8.51 -13.20
C CYS A 571 -1.18 9.49 -14.07
N ASN A 572 -2.21 10.12 -13.48
CA ASN A 572 -2.85 11.29 -14.09
C ASN A 572 -1.93 12.53 -13.99
N TYR A 573 -2.28 13.62 -14.69
CA TYR A 573 -1.49 14.88 -14.72
C TYR A 573 -1.27 15.58 -13.37
N LYS A 574 -1.99 15.17 -12.32
CA LYS A 574 -1.80 15.69 -10.95
C LYS A 574 -1.00 14.71 -10.08
N CYS A 575 -0.69 13.54 -10.61
CA CYS A 575 -0.19 12.39 -9.89
C CYS A 575 -0.99 12.10 -8.61
N SER A 576 -2.29 12.38 -8.66
CA SER A 576 -3.21 12.16 -7.55
C SER A 576 -3.79 10.74 -7.57
N VAL A 577 -3.67 10.06 -8.71
CA VAL A 577 -4.13 8.70 -8.96
C VAL A 577 -3.18 8.07 -9.99
N CYS A 578 -2.68 6.85 -9.73
CA CYS A 578 -1.86 6.06 -10.64
C CYS A 578 -2.48 4.67 -10.82
N ASP A 579 -3.68 4.65 -11.40
CA ASP A 579 -4.58 3.51 -11.44
C ASP A 579 -4.70 2.87 -12.83
N LYS A 580 -3.65 2.96 -13.65
CA LYS A 580 -3.54 2.34 -14.99
C LYS A 580 -4.26 3.16 -16.07
N GLN A 581 -3.90 4.43 -16.27
CA GLN A 581 -4.37 5.12 -17.48
C GLN A 581 -3.76 4.44 -18.73
N THR A 582 -4.62 3.81 -19.53
CA THR A 582 -4.27 3.20 -20.83
C THR A 582 -4.53 4.20 -21.96
N GLY A 583 -3.98 5.42 -21.85
CA GLY A 583 -4.31 6.50 -22.76
C GLY A 583 -3.18 7.51 -22.98
N LYS A 584 -3.44 8.45 -23.90
CA LYS A 584 -2.61 9.65 -24.10
C LYS A 584 -2.70 10.48 -22.81
N ASN A 585 -1.57 10.98 -22.30
CA ASN A 585 -1.42 11.75 -21.05
C ASN A 585 -1.12 10.94 -19.78
N ASN A 586 -0.23 9.96 -19.86
CA ASN A 586 0.35 9.36 -18.67
C ASN A 586 1.36 10.30 -18.01
N TYR A 587 1.57 10.15 -16.71
CA TYR A 587 2.56 10.87 -15.93
C TYR A 587 3.34 9.91 -15.06
N ILE A 588 4.56 10.32 -14.68
CA ILE A 588 5.40 9.65 -13.70
C ILE A 588 5.42 10.51 -12.44
N PHE A 589 5.01 9.92 -11.32
CA PHE A 589 5.09 10.52 -10.01
C PHE A 589 6.44 10.20 -9.38
N ILE A 590 7.26 11.21 -9.09
CA ILE A 590 8.62 11.05 -8.59
C ILE A 590 8.71 11.62 -7.17
N ASN A 591 9.36 10.91 -6.26
CA ASN A 591 9.71 11.39 -4.92
C ASN A 591 11.20 11.19 -4.68
N VAL A 592 11.83 12.18 -4.05
CA VAL A 592 13.25 12.15 -3.70
C VAL A 592 13.40 12.42 -2.20
N TRP A 593 14.12 11.55 -1.51
CA TRP A 593 14.54 11.73 -0.12
C TRP A 593 16.06 11.81 -0.03
N ARG A 594 16.53 12.47 1.02
CA ARG A 594 17.94 12.64 1.32
C ARG A 594 18.18 12.52 2.82
N ALA A 595 19.21 11.79 3.21
CA ALA A 595 19.71 11.74 4.58
C ALA A 595 21.23 11.75 4.58
N SER A 596 21.87 12.45 5.52
CA SER A 596 23.32 12.36 5.66
C SER A 596 23.73 10.98 6.16
N GLU A 597 24.92 10.50 5.78
CA GLU A 597 25.46 9.22 6.28
C GLU A 597 25.52 9.20 7.81
N SER A 598 25.87 10.32 8.44
CA SER A 598 25.85 10.48 9.91
C SER A 598 24.45 10.30 10.51
N ALA A 599 23.40 10.82 9.87
CA ALA A 599 22.02 10.67 10.34
C ALA A 599 21.52 9.23 10.18
N MET A 600 21.88 8.58 9.06
CA MET A 600 21.59 7.15 8.85
C MET A 600 22.36 6.27 9.85
N ALA A 601 23.62 6.56 10.13
CA ALA A 601 24.41 5.84 11.14
C ALA A 601 23.84 6.03 12.56
N ALA A 602 23.32 7.22 12.88
CA ALA A 602 22.69 7.50 14.17
C ALA A 602 21.28 6.90 14.31
N ASN A 603 20.64 6.49 13.22
CA ASN A 603 19.28 5.95 13.21
C ASN A 603 19.17 4.77 12.24
N SER A 604 19.37 3.55 12.76
CA SER A 604 19.30 2.30 11.98
C SER A 604 17.95 2.09 11.28
N THR A 605 16.86 2.63 11.85
CA THR A 605 15.53 2.59 11.23
C THR A 605 15.47 3.52 10.03
N LEU A 606 16.04 4.73 10.11
CA LEU A 606 16.15 5.63 8.96
C LEU A 606 17.04 5.02 7.87
N ALA A 607 18.21 4.47 8.24
CA ALA A 607 19.11 3.78 7.32
C ALA A 607 18.41 2.60 6.63
N SER A 608 17.77 1.72 7.40
CA SER A 608 17.01 0.59 6.88
C SER A 608 15.93 1.09 5.94
N ASN A 609 15.13 2.08 6.32
CA ASN A 609 14.08 2.59 5.44
C ASN A 609 14.68 3.18 4.16
N MET A 610 15.71 4.03 4.22
CA MET A 610 16.35 4.60 3.02
C MET A 610 16.88 3.52 2.07
N GLN A 611 17.55 2.48 2.61
CA GLN A 611 18.12 1.36 1.86
C GLN A 611 17.11 0.31 1.41
N THR A 612 15.93 0.28 2.03
CA THR A 612 14.84 -0.66 1.72
C THR A 612 14.24 -0.23 0.38
N VAL A 613 14.80 -0.76 -0.70
CA VAL A 613 14.35 -0.56 -2.09
C VAL A 613 13.09 -1.38 -2.35
N VAL A 614 12.04 -1.12 -1.58
CA VAL A 614 10.86 -1.97 -1.57
C VAL A 614 9.67 -1.24 -2.16
N SER A 615 9.20 -1.78 -3.28
CA SER A 615 7.93 -1.46 -3.93
C SER A 615 6.69 -1.71 -3.07
N LYS A 616 6.86 -2.20 -1.82
CA LYS A 616 5.83 -2.45 -0.80
C LYS A 616 5.12 -1.18 -0.36
N HIS A 617 5.79 -0.05 -0.31
CA HIS A 617 5.20 1.18 0.23
C HIS A 617 4.19 1.82 -0.71
N HIS A 618 4.21 1.43 -1.98
CA HIS A 618 3.18 1.79 -2.96
C HIS A 618 2.22 0.61 -3.17
N THR A 619 1.52 0.21 -2.12
CA THR A 619 0.25 -0.51 -2.34
C THR A 619 -0.71 0.45 -3.05
N TYR A 620 -1.56 -0.07 -3.93
CA TYR A 620 -2.53 0.72 -4.71
C TYR A 620 -3.34 1.72 -3.85
N ASP A 621 -3.57 1.38 -2.57
CA ASP A 621 -4.28 2.20 -1.60
C ASP A 621 -3.54 3.50 -1.21
N TYR A 622 -2.20 3.52 -1.26
CA TYR A 622 -1.38 4.69 -0.93
C TYR A 622 -1.61 5.86 -1.91
N ILE A 623 -1.85 5.54 -3.19
CA ILE A 623 -1.88 6.51 -4.28
C ILE A 623 -3.23 7.21 -4.37
N ASN A 624 -4.32 6.57 -3.93
CA ASN A 624 -5.67 7.16 -3.93
C ASN A 624 -5.93 8.15 -2.79
N ALA A 625 -4.99 8.27 -1.83
CA ALA A 625 -5.08 9.25 -0.77
C ALA A 625 -4.77 10.67 -1.33
N PRO A 626 -5.59 11.69 -1.00
CA PRO A 626 -5.25 13.09 -1.23
C PRO A 626 -3.81 13.40 -0.80
N ALA A 627 -3.10 14.27 -1.52
CA ALA A 627 -1.70 14.61 -1.20
C ALA A 627 -1.49 15.01 0.28
N ALA A 628 -2.49 15.65 0.91
CA ALA A 628 -2.49 16.05 2.31
C ALA A 628 -2.60 14.88 3.32
N THR A 629 -3.02 13.70 2.88
CA THR A 629 -3.24 12.52 3.75
C THR A 629 -2.34 11.34 3.36
N ARG A 630 -1.36 11.55 2.47
CA ARG A 630 -0.36 10.52 2.14
C ARG A 630 0.55 10.29 3.33
N ALA A 631 0.38 9.15 3.98
CA ALA A 631 1.25 8.73 5.06
C ALA A 631 2.54 8.13 4.48
N TYR A 632 3.54 8.96 4.23
CA TYR A 632 4.89 8.47 3.94
C TYR A 632 5.34 7.52 5.07
N PRO A 633 6.23 6.55 4.82
CA PRO A 633 6.75 5.69 5.87
C PRO A 633 7.17 6.56 7.05
N ALA A 634 6.60 6.30 8.24
CA ALA A 634 6.65 7.23 9.38
C ALA A 634 8.08 7.66 9.76
N ASN A 635 9.07 6.87 9.36
CA ASN A 635 10.48 7.09 9.64
C ASN A 635 11.29 7.70 8.47
N LEU A 636 10.76 7.78 7.25
CA LEU A 636 11.37 8.55 6.15
C LEU A 636 10.94 10.01 6.16
N GLY A 637 9.74 10.29 6.70
CA GLY A 637 9.14 11.61 6.64
C GLY A 637 8.69 11.99 5.22
N THR A 638 8.33 13.26 5.05
CA THR A 638 7.97 13.83 3.75
C THR A 638 9.18 13.84 2.80
N PRO A 639 9.00 13.52 1.51
CA PRO A 639 10.03 13.67 0.49
C PRO A 639 10.62 15.08 0.53
N LEU A 640 11.91 15.18 0.25
CA LEU A 640 12.57 16.46 0.02
C LEU A 640 11.98 17.14 -1.22
N MET A 641 11.73 16.36 -2.27
CA MET A 641 11.14 16.83 -3.51
C MET A 641 10.12 15.82 -4.03
N THR A 642 9.09 16.34 -4.68
CA THR A 642 8.06 15.55 -5.34
C THR A 642 7.68 16.24 -6.63
N ASP A 643 7.61 15.50 -7.74
CA ASP A 643 7.15 16.05 -9.02
C ASP A 643 6.28 15.04 -9.80
N CYS A 644 5.52 15.58 -10.76
CA CYS A 644 4.63 14.85 -11.65
C CYS A 644 4.99 15.14 -13.10
N VAL A 645 5.82 14.29 -13.69
CA VAL A 645 6.40 14.56 -15.00
C VAL A 645 5.60 13.88 -16.12
N PRO A 646 5.35 14.55 -17.26
CA PRO A 646 4.66 13.93 -18.38
C PRO A 646 5.39 12.67 -18.86
N ASP A 647 4.62 11.61 -19.07
CA ASP A 647 5.04 10.41 -19.77
C ASP A 647 4.50 10.49 -21.20
N ASP A 648 5.34 10.84 -22.19
CA ASP A 648 4.96 10.93 -23.61
C ASP A 648 4.77 9.54 -24.23
N THR A 649 3.85 8.76 -23.68
CA THR A 649 3.32 7.54 -24.29
C THR A 649 2.33 7.85 -25.42
N THR A 650 2.33 9.06 -26.00
CA THR A 650 1.33 9.44 -27.01
C THR A 650 1.50 8.71 -28.34
N THR A 651 2.69 8.11 -28.57
CA THR A 651 2.88 7.17 -29.66
C THR A 651 2.42 5.78 -29.20
N ASN A 652 1.66 5.06 -30.03
CA ASN A 652 1.27 3.66 -29.81
C ASN A 652 2.47 2.68 -29.68
N ARG A 653 3.69 3.19 -29.50
CA ARG A 653 4.93 2.45 -29.26
C ARG A 653 5.18 2.51 -27.76
N THR A 654 4.61 1.53 -27.07
CA THR A 654 4.62 1.44 -25.61
C THR A 654 6.06 1.42 -25.09
N LEU A 655 6.27 2.22 -24.06
CA LEU A 655 7.50 2.32 -23.30
C LEU A 655 7.62 1.08 -22.43
N ASP A 656 8.09 -0.02 -23.01
CA ASP A 656 8.02 -1.29 -22.32
C ASP A 656 9.07 -1.38 -21.22
N THR A 657 10.24 -0.72 -21.32
CA THR A 657 11.39 -0.93 -20.41
C THR A 657 12.22 0.32 -20.10
N ILE A 658 12.94 0.33 -18.97
CA ILE A 658 13.86 1.42 -18.56
C ILE A 658 15.30 0.92 -18.37
N ARG A 659 16.25 1.84 -18.57
CA ARG A 659 17.62 1.82 -18.06
C ARG A 659 17.76 2.94 -17.03
N TYR A 660 18.69 2.81 -16.11
CA TYR A 660 18.96 3.87 -15.15
C TYR A 660 20.44 3.91 -14.81
N GLY A 661 20.90 5.04 -14.30
CA GLY A 661 22.31 5.24 -14.09
C GLY A 661 22.67 6.68 -13.80
N PHE A 662 23.93 7.00 -14.04
CA PHE A 662 24.53 8.28 -13.69
C PHE A 662 25.14 8.91 -14.92
N THR A 663 25.01 10.23 -15.03
CA THR A 663 25.71 11.03 -16.02
C THR A 663 26.23 12.29 -15.38
N SER A 664 27.30 12.84 -15.92
CA SER A 664 27.91 14.06 -15.44
C SER A 664 28.46 14.83 -16.63
N GLY A 665 28.45 16.16 -16.56
CA GLY A 665 29.04 17.05 -17.57
C GLY A 665 30.03 18.06 -16.97
N LYS A 666 30.86 18.67 -17.81
CA LYS A 666 31.76 19.77 -17.43
C LYS A 666 31.75 20.90 -18.48
N TRP A 667 31.89 22.14 -18.01
CA TRP A 667 32.34 23.30 -18.80
C TRP A 667 33.82 23.49 -18.48
N SER A 668 34.74 23.53 -19.44
CA SER A 668 36.01 24.29 -19.38
C SER A 668 37.20 23.58 -20.05
N TYR A 669 37.95 24.40 -20.80
CA TYR A 669 39.21 24.12 -21.50
C TYR A 669 40.47 24.15 -20.59
N SER A 670 40.32 24.28 -19.27
CA SER A 670 41.45 24.36 -18.33
C SER A 670 42.01 22.99 -17.95
N TYR A 671 43.35 22.87 -18.01
CA TYR A 671 44.08 21.58 -18.06
C TYR A 671 44.30 20.86 -16.73
N ASP A 672 44.04 21.45 -15.55
CA ASP A 672 44.51 20.88 -14.27
C ASP A 672 43.41 20.49 -13.26
N ASN A 673 42.13 20.49 -13.66
CA ASN A 673 41.02 20.28 -12.74
C ASN A 673 40.25 18.98 -13.04
N TYR A 674 40.21 18.06 -12.06
CA TYR A 674 39.31 16.90 -12.08
C TYR A 674 38.32 16.96 -10.91
N ILE A 675 37.06 16.63 -11.22
CA ILE A 675 36.06 16.31 -10.19
C ILE A 675 35.92 14.80 -10.10
N LYS A 676 35.77 14.30 -8.88
CA LYS A 676 35.50 12.91 -8.61
C LYS A 676 34.18 12.79 -7.87
N PHE A 677 33.20 12.19 -8.53
CA PHE A 677 31.96 11.74 -7.91
C PHE A 677 32.13 10.28 -7.47
N ILE A 678 31.68 9.97 -6.27
CA ILE A 678 31.76 8.64 -5.66
C ILE A 678 30.34 8.22 -5.27
N ILE A 679 29.85 7.16 -5.91
CA ILE A 679 28.57 6.53 -5.62
C ILE A 679 28.84 5.18 -4.96
N THR A 680 28.26 4.92 -3.80
CA THR A 680 28.38 3.65 -3.05
C THR A 680 27.01 3.13 -2.66
N ASP A 681 26.91 1.85 -2.31
CA ASP A 681 25.66 1.22 -1.83
C ASP A 681 24.46 1.44 -2.79
N PHE A 682 24.74 1.43 -4.10
CA PHE A 682 23.71 1.58 -5.11
C PHE A 682 22.85 0.32 -5.19
N LYS A 683 21.55 0.52 -5.03
CA LYS A 683 20.51 -0.50 -5.13
C LYS A 683 19.35 0.09 -5.91
N ALA A 684 18.85 -0.61 -6.91
CA ALA A 684 17.67 -0.19 -7.64
C ALA A 684 16.76 -1.37 -7.91
N SER A 685 15.45 -1.17 -7.76
CA SER A 685 14.40 -2.15 -8.00
C SER A 685 13.39 -1.59 -8.98
N VAL A 686 13.06 -2.41 -9.98
CA VAL A 686 11.98 -2.12 -10.92
C VAL A 686 10.94 -3.23 -10.83
N SER A 687 9.67 -2.88 -10.74
CA SER A 687 8.55 -3.84 -10.67
C SER A 687 7.30 -3.27 -11.34
N GLN A 688 6.25 -4.08 -11.47
CA GLN A 688 4.94 -3.65 -11.97
C GLN A 688 3.82 -3.97 -10.96
N TYR A 689 2.67 -3.31 -11.07
CA TYR A 689 1.49 -3.52 -10.20
C TYR A 689 0.18 -3.94 -10.90
#